data_AF-A0A9X1Y8Y7-F1
#
_entry.id   AF-A0A9X1Y8Y7-F1
#
_cell.length_a   1.000
_cell.length_b   1.000
_cell.length_c   1.000
_cell.angle_alpha   90.00
_cell.angle_beta   90.00
_cell.angle_gamma   90.00
#
_symmetry.space_group_name_H-M   'P 1'
#
loop_
_entity.id
_entity.type
_entity.pdbx_description
1 polymer ?
#
loop_
_entity_poly.entity_id
_entity_poly.type
_entity_poly.pdbx_seq_one_letter_code
_entity_poly.pdbx_strand_id
1 'polypeptide(L)'
;MLTTQQRLFRRFWYAIMPVHELEGGPKPFRLMGEDIVLFLDGQGEPRALRDRCCHRTAKLSKGWCQGGNLVCGYHGWEYDGTGKLVRIPQYDESTPLPDLGVDSYWCMARYGYVWVALEEPIEDLFDIPEDRDPGFRRIFQFYETWKTAPLRMMENSFDNAHFSFVHKNTFGDATQPKPKRYEIVETDYGFYAASSVEILNPPEAHEVTGDTNPTTVRKMENHWYLPFCRRMDMEYPSGIRHIIINCATPIDDGTIQLVQLLYRNDTEADCSTAKLIEWDLKITIEDKEILESTDYDATIDIGRKIESHMVSDRPGMIMRNRLLDLLRQNGEDEIRRPEPPAPPPTRPGEMLRGPGAPGTMPVVVDRVVREAERVVALDLVAPDGGELPPFAPGAHIDVHVATGIVRQYSLCGDPEDRRRYRIAVLLEAASRGGSATIHDAFKEGRRVRITAPRSNFALEMAAPFTLLVAGGIGVTPVIPMALALHRAGGEFALHYSAHGRATAPFLETLESGPLAANLHVHLASGENPHRFDALATLAAAPPGTHVYVCGPSRLQDAVADAAARLGWDPARVHRERFTADVDRKGEPFTVVAARSGVTAEVPSERSIAQVLAERGVEIPISCEQGVCGTCVTRVVSGEVDHRDLFLNEAEKVTNSRITVCCSRGRAGQTLVLDA
;
A
#
# COMPACT_ATOMS: atom_id res chain seq x y z
N MET A 1 12.64 -12.58 -4.70
CA MET A 1 12.84 -13.35 -5.94
C MET A 1 12.14 -12.67 -7.11
N LEU A 2 12.89 -12.35 -8.16
CA LEU A 2 12.33 -11.92 -9.44
C LEU A 2 11.94 -13.15 -10.26
N THR A 3 10.63 -13.44 -10.32
CA THR A 3 10.09 -14.68 -10.92
C THR A 3 10.44 -14.83 -12.39
N THR A 4 10.38 -13.74 -13.17
CA THR A 4 10.66 -13.76 -14.62
C THR A 4 12.12 -13.96 -14.96
N GLN A 5 13.00 -13.69 -14.00
CA GLN A 5 14.45 -13.85 -14.18
C GLN A 5 14.92 -15.27 -13.87
N GLN A 6 14.13 -16.09 -13.16
CA GLN A 6 14.46 -17.50 -12.95
C GLN A 6 14.09 -18.31 -14.19
N ARG A 7 15.03 -19.06 -14.75
CA ARG A 7 14.80 -19.90 -15.93
C ARG A 7 13.95 -21.11 -15.57
N LEU A 8 14.16 -21.68 -14.38
CA LEU A 8 13.40 -22.81 -13.85
C LEU A 8 11.89 -22.60 -13.97
N PHE A 9 11.39 -21.42 -13.63
CA PHE A 9 9.95 -21.15 -13.63
C PHE A 9 9.31 -21.13 -15.02
N ARG A 10 10.11 -21.04 -16.09
CA ARG A 10 9.62 -21.15 -17.47
C ARG A 10 9.19 -22.57 -17.82
N ARG A 11 9.62 -23.56 -17.03
CA ARG A 11 9.36 -25.00 -17.20
C ARG A 11 8.17 -25.50 -16.37
N PHE A 12 7.26 -24.60 -15.97
CA PHE A 12 6.03 -24.94 -15.26
C PHE A 12 4.80 -24.52 -16.05
N TRP A 13 3.69 -25.22 -15.79
CA TRP A 13 2.40 -24.94 -16.39
C TRP A 13 1.70 -23.77 -15.70
N TYR A 14 1.22 -22.81 -16.50
CA TYR A 14 0.44 -21.67 -16.04
C TYR A 14 -0.93 -21.62 -16.71
N ALA A 15 -1.99 -21.48 -15.92
CA ALA A 15 -3.33 -21.28 -16.44
C ALA A 15 -3.46 -19.86 -17.02
N ILE A 16 -3.94 -19.74 -18.25
CA ILE A 16 -3.99 -18.44 -18.95
C ILE A 16 -5.41 -17.91 -19.06
N MET A 17 -6.29 -18.66 -19.72
CA MET A 17 -7.67 -18.25 -19.98
C MET A 17 -8.54 -19.49 -20.31
N PRO A 18 -9.87 -19.38 -20.25
CA PRO A 18 -10.75 -20.44 -20.72
C PRO A 18 -10.54 -20.76 -22.19
N VAL A 19 -10.66 -22.03 -22.56
CA VAL A 19 -10.51 -22.48 -23.96
C VAL A 19 -11.54 -21.81 -24.87
N HIS A 20 -12.77 -21.60 -24.38
CA HIS A 20 -13.85 -21.00 -25.17
C HIS A 20 -13.57 -19.53 -25.56
N GLU A 21 -12.67 -18.83 -24.86
CA GLU A 21 -12.29 -17.46 -25.26
C GLU A 21 -11.52 -17.43 -26.60
N LEU A 22 -10.93 -18.56 -27.00
CA LEU A 22 -10.20 -18.68 -28.27
C LEU A 22 -11.11 -18.96 -29.48
N GLU A 23 -12.40 -19.25 -29.28
CA GLU A 23 -13.35 -19.50 -30.37
C GLU A 23 -13.51 -18.29 -31.31
N GLY A 24 -13.30 -17.08 -30.77
CA GLY A 24 -13.35 -15.81 -31.52
C GLY A 24 -12.06 -15.46 -32.29
N GLY A 25 -11.07 -16.36 -32.34
CA GLY A 25 -9.77 -16.11 -32.97
C GLY A 25 -8.63 -15.84 -31.96
N PRO A 26 -7.47 -15.40 -32.44
CA PRO A 26 -6.26 -15.36 -31.63
C PRO A 26 -6.34 -14.34 -30.50
N LYS A 27 -5.81 -14.69 -29.31
CA LYS A 27 -5.78 -13.82 -28.13
C LYS A 27 -4.35 -13.54 -27.68
N PRO A 28 -3.99 -12.28 -27.39
CA PRO A 28 -2.70 -11.96 -26.81
C PRO A 28 -2.68 -12.29 -25.31
N PHE A 29 -1.52 -12.68 -24.81
CA PHE A 29 -1.23 -12.76 -23.38
C PHE A 29 0.23 -12.41 -23.13
N ARG A 30 0.56 -11.95 -21.92
CA ARG A 30 1.95 -11.76 -21.49
C ARG A 30 2.25 -12.69 -20.33
N LEU A 31 3.15 -13.66 -20.55
CA LEU A 31 3.53 -14.68 -19.58
C LEU A 31 5.02 -14.54 -19.24
N MET A 32 5.34 -14.34 -17.97
CA MET A 32 6.71 -14.16 -17.48
C MET A 32 7.52 -13.10 -18.28
N GLY A 33 6.86 -12.01 -18.67
CA GLY A 33 7.46 -10.95 -19.47
C GLY A 33 7.51 -11.21 -20.98
N GLU A 34 7.07 -12.38 -21.46
CA GLU A 34 7.01 -12.71 -22.89
C GLU A 34 5.60 -12.51 -23.46
N ASP A 35 5.53 -11.77 -24.58
CA ASP A 35 4.29 -11.59 -25.33
C ASP A 35 4.02 -12.82 -26.20
N ILE A 36 2.94 -13.54 -25.90
CA ILE A 36 2.49 -14.75 -26.58
C ILE A 36 1.10 -14.56 -27.19
N VAL A 37 0.79 -15.37 -28.19
CA VAL A 37 -0.52 -15.45 -28.84
C VAL A 37 -1.07 -16.86 -28.72
N LEU A 38 -2.33 -16.95 -28.30
CA LEU A 38 -3.06 -18.20 -28.14
C LEU A 38 -4.14 -18.32 -29.20
N PHE A 39 -4.33 -19.51 -29.76
CA PHE A 39 -5.37 -19.79 -30.75
C PHE A 39 -5.73 -21.27 -30.79
N LEU A 40 -6.84 -21.62 -31.45
CA LEU A 40 -7.20 -23.02 -31.71
C LEU A 40 -6.69 -23.47 -33.06
N ASP A 41 -6.08 -24.65 -33.10
CA ASP A 41 -5.71 -25.30 -34.37
C ASP A 41 -6.92 -25.97 -35.06
N GLY A 42 -6.66 -26.71 -36.14
CA GLY A 42 -7.69 -27.35 -36.95
C GLY A 42 -8.42 -28.49 -36.22
N GLN A 43 -7.87 -28.96 -35.10
CA GLN A 43 -8.43 -30.00 -34.25
C GLN A 43 -9.18 -29.40 -33.05
N GLY A 44 -9.17 -28.07 -32.89
CA GLY A 44 -9.73 -27.39 -31.72
C GLY A 44 -8.83 -27.44 -30.49
N GLU A 45 -7.55 -27.82 -30.66
CA GLU A 45 -6.57 -27.82 -29.58
C GLU A 45 -5.88 -26.45 -29.48
N PRO A 46 -5.64 -25.93 -28.26
CA PRO A 46 -4.98 -24.65 -28.11
C PRO A 46 -3.50 -24.73 -28.47
N ARG A 47 -3.01 -23.67 -29.11
CA ARG A 47 -1.61 -23.47 -29.50
C ARG A 47 -1.12 -22.14 -28.95
N ALA A 48 0.15 -22.08 -28.60
CA ALA A 48 0.81 -20.90 -28.08
C ALA A 48 2.06 -20.60 -28.93
N LEU A 49 2.10 -19.41 -29.53
CA LEU A 49 3.24 -18.92 -30.30
C LEU A 49 3.70 -17.58 -29.71
N ARG A 50 4.92 -17.16 -30.05
CA ARG A 50 5.38 -15.80 -29.77
C ARG A 50 4.54 -14.79 -30.55
N ASP A 51 4.07 -13.73 -29.89
CA ASP A 51 3.20 -12.71 -30.52
C ASP A 51 3.98 -11.70 -31.39
N ARG A 52 4.80 -12.22 -32.31
CA ARG A 52 5.70 -11.42 -33.13
C ARG A 52 6.02 -12.11 -34.46
N CYS A 53 5.42 -11.63 -35.53
CA CYS A 53 5.67 -12.09 -36.88
C CYS A 53 7.16 -11.97 -37.27
N CYS A 54 7.76 -13.02 -37.84
CA CYS A 54 9.17 -13.02 -38.24
C CYS A 54 9.46 -12.11 -39.45
N HIS A 55 8.43 -11.76 -40.25
CA HIS A 55 8.58 -10.91 -41.43
C HIS A 55 8.83 -9.43 -41.09
N ARG A 56 7.91 -8.81 -40.34
CA ARG A 56 7.91 -7.37 -40.00
C ARG A 56 7.44 -7.08 -38.58
N THR A 57 7.62 -8.04 -37.67
CA THR A 57 7.42 -7.87 -36.22
C THR A 57 6.01 -7.49 -35.78
N ALA A 58 5.03 -7.58 -36.68
CA ALA A 58 3.62 -7.35 -36.37
C ALA A 58 3.13 -8.34 -35.31
N LYS A 59 2.25 -7.90 -34.43
CA LYS A 59 1.58 -8.77 -33.46
C LYS A 59 0.68 -9.75 -34.21
N LEU A 60 0.92 -11.05 -34.03
CA LEU A 60 0.12 -12.12 -34.63
C LEU A 60 -1.27 -12.19 -34.01
N SER A 61 -1.43 -11.75 -32.76
CA SER A 61 -2.71 -11.57 -32.06
C SER A 61 -3.64 -10.54 -32.70
N LYS A 62 -3.14 -9.72 -33.63
CA LYS A 62 -3.95 -8.82 -34.47
C LYS A 62 -4.36 -9.44 -35.80
N GLY A 63 -4.08 -10.73 -35.99
CA GLY A 63 -4.44 -11.54 -37.15
C GLY A 63 -5.76 -12.30 -36.97
N TRP A 64 -5.87 -13.42 -37.65
CA TRP A 64 -7.02 -14.34 -37.57
C TRP A 64 -6.57 -15.79 -37.72
N CYS A 65 -7.46 -16.73 -37.40
CA CYS A 65 -7.24 -18.15 -37.62
C CYS A 65 -7.86 -18.60 -38.94
N GLN A 66 -7.15 -19.41 -39.71
CA GLN A 66 -7.64 -19.97 -40.98
C GLN A 66 -7.14 -21.40 -41.15
N GLY A 67 -8.07 -22.36 -41.27
CA GLY A 67 -7.73 -23.77 -41.46
C GLY A 67 -6.85 -24.36 -40.35
N GLY A 68 -6.96 -23.83 -39.13
CA GLY A 68 -6.11 -24.21 -38.00
C GLY A 68 -4.75 -23.52 -37.93
N ASN A 69 -4.44 -22.63 -38.86
CA ASN A 69 -3.21 -21.83 -38.87
C ASN A 69 -3.48 -20.41 -38.38
N LEU A 70 -2.44 -19.75 -37.87
CA LEU A 70 -2.45 -18.36 -37.47
C LEU A 70 -1.97 -17.47 -38.61
N VAL A 71 -2.84 -16.57 -39.09
CA VAL A 71 -2.55 -15.65 -40.19
C VAL A 71 -2.18 -14.28 -39.65
N CYS A 72 -1.00 -13.79 -40.02
CA CYS A 72 -0.54 -12.47 -39.62
C CYS A 72 -1.41 -11.36 -40.25
N GLY A 73 -1.95 -10.47 -39.41
CA GLY A 73 -2.80 -9.35 -39.84
C GLY A 73 -2.13 -8.29 -40.73
N TYR A 74 -0.82 -8.36 -40.98
CA TYR A 74 -0.12 -7.38 -41.80
C TYR A 74 -0.04 -7.79 -43.28
N HIS A 75 0.72 -8.85 -43.61
CA HIS A 75 0.92 -9.32 -44.98
C HIS A 75 0.35 -10.72 -45.23
N GLY A 76 -0.39 -11.28 -44.27
CA GLY A 76 -1.06 -12.57 -44.40
C GLY A 76 -0.16 -13.80 -44.35
N TRP A 77 1.09 -13.69 -43.86
CA TRP A 77 1.94 -14.87 -43.63
C TRP A 77 1.27 -15.79 -42.62
N GLU A 78 1.18 -17.08 -42.94
CA GLU A 78 0.48 -18.07 -42.12
C GLU A 78 1.46 -19.01 -41.43
N TYR A 79 1.20 -19.26 -40.14
CA TYR A 79 2.00 -20.12 -39.29
C TYR A 79 1.14 -21.27 -38.76
N ASP A 80 1.67 -22.49 -38.75
CA ASP A 80 0.98 -23.62 -38.11
C ASP A 80 1.13 -23.59 -36.57
N GLY A 81 0.51 -24.55 -35.88
CA GLY A 81 0.58 -24.69 -34.43
C GLY A 81 1.99 -24.91 -33.85
N THR A 82 2.97 -25.27 -34.68
CA THR A 82 4.38 -25.41 -34.28
C THR A 82 5.18 -24.12 -34.48
N GLY A 83 4.55 -23.10 -35.09
CA GLY A 83 5.18 -21.81 -35.40
C GLY A 83 5.87 -21.79 -36.75
N LYS A 84 5.83 -22.88 -37.52
CA LYS A 84 6.45 -22.94 -38.84
C LYS A 84 5.67 -22.11 -39.85
N LEU A 85 6.38 -21.36 -40.70
CA LEU A 85 5.77 -20.67 -41.82
C LEU A 85 5.26 -21.68 -42.86
N VAL A 86 3.96 -21.70 -43.08
CA VAL A 86 3.29 -22.66 -43.98
C VAL A 86 2.70 -22.01 -45.22
N ARG A 87 2.57 -20.67 -45.25
CA ARG A 87 2.11 -19.95 -46.43
C ARG A 87 2.58 -18.49 -46.45
N ILE A 88 3.07 -18.07 -47.62
CA ILE A 88 3.23 -16.65 -47.98
C ILE A 88 2.22 -16.39 -49.10
N PRO A 89 1.16 -15.59 -48.89
CA PRO A 89 0.09 -15.44 -49.88
C PRO A 89 0.52 -14.70 -51.16
N GLN A 90 1.69 -14.06 -51.15
CA GLN A 90 2.27 -13.41 -52.34
C GLN A 90 3.13 -14.36 -53.18
N TYR A 91 3.38 -15.60 -52.72
CA TYR A 91 4.12 -16.60 -53.48
C TYR A 91 3.13 -17.50 -54.23
N ASP A 92 3.49 -17.91 -55.45
CA ASP A 92 2.78 -18.98 -56.15
C ASP A 92 2.96 -20.30 -55.39
N GLU A 93 1.99 -21.21 -55.47
CA GLU A 93 1.98 -22.49 -54.72
C GLU A 93 3.24 -23.35 -54.94
N SER A 94 3.88 -23.23 -56.11
CA SER A 94 5.10 -23.98 -56.45
C SER A 94 6.38 -23.33 -55.90
N THR A 95 6.31 -22.11 -55.38
CA THR A 95 7.46 -21.39 -54.85
C THR A 95 7.85 -21.97 -53.48
N PRO A 96 9.09 -22.45 -53.30
CA PRO A 96 9.54 -22.96 -52.02
C PRO A 96 9.47 -21.87 -50.94
N LEU A 97 8.90 -22.22 -49.78
CA LEU A 97 8.89 -21.34 -48.62
C LEU A 97 10.29 -21.32 -47.96
N PRO A 98 10.74 -20.15 -47.48
CA PRO A 98 11.96 -20.10 -46.68
C PRO A 98 11.74 -20.84 -45.35
N ASP A 99 12.81 -21.43 -44.81
CA ASP A 99 12.79 -22.07 -43.49
C ASP A 99 12.81 -21.01 -42.38
N LEU A 100 11.64 -20.43 -42.15
CA LEU A 100 11.39 -19.39 -41.17
C LEU A 100 10.18 -19.77 -40.32
N GLY A 101 10.09 -19.19 -39.13
CA GLY A 101 8.98 -19.40 -38.23
C GLY A 101 9.01 -18.43 -37.05
N VAL A 102 8.11 -18.67 -36.11
CA VAL A 102 8.07 -18.02 -34.81
C VAL A 102 8.21 -19.07 -33.73
N ASP A 103 8.72 -18.66 -32.57
CA ASP A 103 8.87 -19.55 -31.43
C ASP A 103 7.49 -20.09 -31.01
N SER A 104 7.40 -21.39 -30.74
CA SER A 104 6.23 -22.06 -30.18
C SER A 104 6.50 -22.48 -28.73
N TYR A 105 5.42 -22.56 -27.95
CA TYR A 105 5.48 -22.90 -26.53
C TYR A 105 4.61 -24.13 -26.25
N TRP A 106 4.90 -24.81 -25.14
CA TRP A 106 4.10 -25.95 -24.68
C TRP A 106 2.72 -25.45 -24.28
N CYS A 107 1.69 -26.06 -24.85
CA CYS A 107 0.31 -25.61 -24.68
C CYS A 107 -0.61 -26.82 -24.60
N MET A 108 -1.58 -26.80 -23.67
CA MET A 108 -2.62 -27.83 -23.57
C MET A 108 -3.95 -27.25 -23.11
N ALA A 109 -5.04 -27.97 -23.40
CA ALA A 109 -6.34 -27.75 -22.77
C ALA A 109 -6.52 -28.74 -21.59
N ARG A 110 -6.77 -28.22 -20.38
CA ARG A 110 -7.15 -29.05 -19.21
C ARG A 110 -7.99 -28.23 -18.24
N TYR A 111 -8.98 -28.87 -17.60
CA TYR A 111 -9.92 -28.22 -16.67
C TYR A 111 -10.72 -27.05 -17.30
N GLY A 112 -10.91 -27.08 -18.63
CA GLY A 112 -11.56 -26.00 -19.38
C GLY A 112 -10.68 -24.77 -19.61
N TYR A 113 -9.39 -24.83 -19.26
CA TYR A 113 -8.42 -23.75 -19.45
C TYR A 113 -7.31 -24.12 -20.43
N VAL A 114 -6.76 -23.08 -21.02
CA VAL A 114 -5.48 -23.12 -21.74
C VAL A 114 -4.35 -23.01 -20.72
N TRP A 115 -3.45 -23.99 -20.73
CA TRP A 115 -2.25 -24.02 -19.91
C TRP A 115 -1.01 -23.88 -20.79
N VAL A 116 -0.05 -23.07 -20.36
CA VAL A 116 1.17 -22.81 -21.12
C VAL A 116 2.41 -23.01 -20.24
N ALA A 117 3.44 -23.65 -20.79
CA ALA A 117 4.81 -23.61 -20.28
C ALA A 117 5.73 -23.05 -21.39
N LEU A 118 6.60 -22.10 -21.03
CA LEU A 118 7.47 -21.42 -21.99
C LEU A 118 8.67 -22.28 -22.41
N GLU A 119 9.01 -23.28 -21.62
CA GLU A 119 10.05 -24.28 -21.88
C GLU A 119 9.52 -25.69 -21.54
N GLU A 120 10.32 -26.73 -21.83
CA GLU A 120 9.93 -28.12 -21.58
C GLU A 120 9.55 -28.32 -20.11
N PRO A 121 8.27 -28.69 -19.84
CA PRO A 121 7.75 -28.77 -18.49
C PRO A 121 8.47 -29.85 -17.70
N ILE A 122 8.83 -29.54 -16.45
CA ILE A 122 9.49 -30.52 -15.57
C ILE A 122 8.53 -31.50 -14.92
N GLU A 123 7.25 -31.15 -14.86
CA GLU A 123 6.21 -31.94 -14.20
C GLU A 123 4.90 -31.87 -14.98
N ASP A 124 4.08 -32.90 -14.84
CA ASP A 124 2.72 -32.92 -15.33
C ASP A 124 1.81 -31.99 -14.50
N LEU A 125 0.72 -31.53 -15.11
CA LEU A 125 -0.27 -30.77 -14.38
C LEU A 125 -0.97 -31.66 -13.33
N PHE A 126 -1.09 -31.13 -12.11
CA PHE A 126 -1.76 -31.79 -10.99
C PHE A 126 -3.18 -32.24 -11.33
N ASP A 127 -3.67 -33.30 -10.68
CA ASP A 127 -5.00 -33.87 -10.89
C ASP A 127 -6.07 -33.16 -10.05
N ILE A 128 -7.24 -32.87 -10.64
CA ILE A 128 -8.44 -32.42 -9.94
C ILE A 128 -9.52 -33.49 -10.16
N PRO A 129 -9.72 -34.41 -9.20
CA PRO A 129 -10.67 -35.52 -9.38
C PRO A 129 -12.09 -35.05 -9.67
N GLU A 130 -12.52 -33.94 -9.07
CA GLU A 130 -13.87 -33.37 -9.21
C GLU A 130 -14.18 -32.90 -10.63
N ASP A 131 -13.17 -32.66 -11.48
CA ASP A 131 -13.41 -32.31 -12.88
C ASP A 131 -13.98 -33.49 -13.69
N ARG A 132 -13.77 -34.73 -13.22
CA ARG A 132 -14.29 -35.95 -13.83
C ARG A 132 -15.49 -36.54 -13.09
N ASP A 133 -15.87 -35.94 -11.96
CA ASP A 133 -16.97 -36.42 -11.13
C ASP A 133 -18.28 -35.72 -11.53
N PRO A 134 -19.30 -36.45 -12.04
CA PRO A 134 -20.58 -35.85 -12.39
C PRO A 134 -21.36 -35.29 -11.19
N GLY A 135 -20.96 -35.64 -9.95
CA GLY A 135 -21.50 -35.06 -8.72
C GLY A 135 -20.99 -33.64 -8.44
N PHE A 136 -20.03 -33.14 -9.22
CA PHE A 136 -19.53 -31.78 -9.12
C PHE A 136 -19.79 -31.00 -10.40
N ARG A 137 -20.07 -29.70 -10.23
CA ARG A 137 -20.10 -28.73 -11.32
C ARG A 137 -18.87 -27.85 -11.28
N ARG A 138 -18.26 -27.64 -12.45
CA ARG A 138 -17.16 -26.70 -12.66
C ARG A 138 -17.71 -25.31 -12.96
N ILE A 139 -17.18 -24.32 -12.26
CA ILE A 139 -17.54 -22.91 -12.41
C ILE A 139 -16.28 -22.11 -12.73
N PHE A 140 -16.31 -21.40 -13.87
CA PHE A 140 -15.32 -20.40 -14.22
C PHE A 140 -15.65 -19.12 -13.46
N GLN A 141 -14.74 -18.62 -12.62
CA GLN A 141 -15.03 -17.44 -11.80
C GLN A 141 -14.47 -16.17 -12.42
N PHE A 142 -13.19 -15.88 -12.23
CA PHE A 142 -12.59 -14.62 -12.69
C PHE A 142 -11.08 -14.71 -12.94
N TYR A 143 -10.57 -13.67 -13.63
CA TYR A 143 -9.19 -13.47 -14.05
C TYR A 143 -8.72 -12.09 -13.62
N GLU A 144 -8.25 -11.97 -12.38
CA GLU A 144 -7.93 -10.68 -11.80
C GLU A 144 -6.45 -10.33 -11.94
N THR A 145 -6.13 -9.16 -12.48
CA THR A 145 -4.75 -8.65 -12.51
C THR A 145 -4.39 -8.05 -11.16
N TRP A 146 -3.34 -8.56 -10.51
CA TRP A 146 -2.87 -8.12 -9.19
C TRP A 146 -1.43 -7.61 -9.30
N LYS A 147 -1.14 -6.45 -8.70
CA LYS A 147 0.22 -5.88 -8.59
C LYS A 147 0.99 -6.51 -7.42
N THR A 148 1.22 -7.82 -7.51
CA THR A 148 2.01 -8.57 -6.53
C THR A 148 2.77 -9.71 -7.21
N ALA A 149 3.66 -10.38 -6.48
CA ALA A 149 4.34 -11.57 -6.96
C ALA A 149 3.55 -12.85 -6.66
N PRO A 150 3.67 -13.90 -7.49
CA PRO A 150 2.87 -15.11 -7.31
C PRO A 150 3.13 -15.82 -5.98
N LEU A 151 4.36 -15.77 -5.45
CA LEU A 151 4.67 -16.30 -4.13
C LEU A 151 3.91 -15.59 -3.01
N ARG A 152 3.68 -14.28 -3.09
CA ARG A 152 2.89 -13.55 -2.07
C ARG A 152 1.46 -14.06 -2.01
N MET A 153 0.86 -14.31 -3.17
CA MET A 153 -0.48 -14.88 -3.27
C MET A 153 -0.51 -16.32 -2.71
N MET A 154 0.52 -17.13 -2.99
CA MET A 154 0.64 -18.46 -2.41
C MET A 154 0.78 -18.42 -0.89
N GLU A 155 1.59 -17.51 -0.32
CA GLU A 155 1.76 -17.43 1.13
C GLU A 155 0.48 -16.99 1.85
N ASN A 156 -0.18 -15.94 1.35
CA ASN A 156 -1.45 -15.46 1.91
C ASN A 156 -2.52 -16.57 1.87
N SER A 157 -2.57 -17.35 0.80
CA SER A 157 -3.53 -18.43 0.62
C SER A 157 -3.49 -19.56 1.65
N PHE A 158 -2.40 -19.69 2.41
CA PHE A 158 -2.21 -20.72 3.43
C PHE A 158 -1.93 -20.13 4.82
N ASP A 159 -2.05 -18.81 4.97
CA ASP A 159 -2.03 -18.15 6.27
C ASP A 159 -3.47 -17.98 6.76
N ASN A 160 -3.82 -18.51 7.93
CA ASN A 160 -5.13 -18.24 8.54
C ASN A 160 -5.09 -17.11 9.57
N ALA A 161 -3.93 -16.52 9.85
CA ALA A 161 -3.83 -15.39 10.78
C ALA A 161 -4.45 -14.12 10.19
N HIS A 162 -4.40 -13.93 8.87
CA HIS A 162 -4.99 -12.75 8.23
C HIS A 162 -6.53 -12.74 8.22
N PHE A 163 -7.21 -13.88 8.43
CA PHE A 163 -8.67 -13.99 8.33
C PHE A 163 -9.39 -12.97 9.23
N SER A 164 -8.95 -12.81 10.47
CA SER A 164 -9.55 -11.91 11.44
C SER A 164 -9.42 -10.42 11.10
N PHE A 165 -8.50 -10.05 10.21
CA PHE A 165 -8.12 -8.66 9.96
C PHE A 165 -8.46 -8.20 8.54
N VAL A 166 -8.21 -9.06 7.56
CA VAL A 166 -8.42 -8.76 6.13
C VAL A 166 -9.88 -8.98 5.77
N HIS A 167 -10.48 -10.10 6.19
CA HIS A 167 -11.84 -10.49 5.83
C HIS A 167 -12.94 -9.87 6.69
N LYS A 168 -12.73 -8.63 7.15
CA LYS A 168 -13.61 -7.94 8.10
C LYS A 168 -15.01 -7.65 7.56
N ASN A 169 -15.19 -7.56 6.23
CA ASN A 169 -16.50 -7.29 5.61
C ASN A 169 -17.17 -8.56 5.08
N THR A 170 -16.56 -9.72 5.31
CA THR A 170 -17.04 -11.01 4.81
C THR A 170 -17.23 -12.00 5.95
N PHE A 171 -16.18 -12.69 6.39
CA PHE A 171 -16.29 -13.79 7.37
C PHE A 171 -15.33 -13.69 8.58
N GLY A 172 -14.42 -12.72 8.56
CA GLY A 172 -13.40 -12.53 9.58
C GLY A 172 -13.98 -12.07 10.92
N ASP A 173 -13.51 -12.68 12.01
CA ASP A 173 -13.83 -12.28 13.38
C ASP A 173 -12.57 -11.74 14.07
N ALA A 174 -12.49 -10.40 14.21
CA ALA A 174 -11.39 -9.71 14.87
C ALA A 174 -11.28 -10.03 16.37
N THR A 175 -12.34 -10.57 16.98
CA THR A 175 -12.33 -10.99 18.39
C THR A 175 -11.62 -12.33 18.60
N GLN A 176 -11.37 -13.08 17.52
CA GLN A 176 -10.70 -14.39 17.54
C GLN A 176 -9.39 -14.40 16.73
N PRO A 177 -8.40 -13.53 17.04
CA PRO A 177 -7.19 -13.34 16.22
C PRO A 177 -6.17 -14.48 16.31
N LYS A 178 -6.49 -15.57 17.03
CA LYS A 178 -5.53 -16.67 17.24
C LYS A 178 -5.64 -17.67 16.09
N PRO A 179 -4.60 -17.80 15.24
CA PRO A 179 -4.61 -18.73 14.12
C PRO A 179 -4.76 -20.17 14.63
N LYS A 180 -5.54 -20.98 13.90
CA LYS A 180 -5.62 -22.43 14.16
C LYS A 180 -4.36 -23.09 13.61
N ARG A 181 -3.86 -24.11 14.30
CA ARG A 181 -2.70 -24.86 13.81
C ARG A 181 -3.11 -25.69 12.58
N TYR A 182 -2.24 -25.70 11.57
CA TYR A 182 -2.32 -26.63 10.46
C TYR A 182 -1.67 -27.97 10.82
N GLU A 183 -2.31 -29.05 10.39
CA GLU A 183 -1.63 -30.34 10.18
C GLU A 183 -1.07 -30.32 8.75
N ILE A 184 0.27 -30.37 8.62
CA ILE A 184 0.95 -30.24 7.33
C ILE A 184 1.67 -31.54 7.00
N VAL A 185 1.44 -32.06 5.79
CA VAL A 185 2.12 -33.22 5.23
C VAL A 185 2.76 -32.81 3.90
N GLU A 186 4.09 -32.75 3.88
CA GLU A 186 4.84 -32.47 2.65
C GLU A 186 4.75 -33.64 1.66
N THR A 187 4.68 -33.31 0.37
CA THR A 187 4.69 -34.27 -0.74
C THR A 187 5.93 -34.04 -1.60
N ASP A 188 6.09 -34.74 -2.72
CA ASP A 188 7.18 -34.42 -3.67
C ASP A 188 6.92 -33.09 -4.41
N TYR A 189 5.65 -32.69 -4.54
CA TYR A 189 5.24 -31.59 -5.44
C TYR A 189 4.56 -30.40 -4.73
N GLY A 190 4.51 -30.43 -3.40
CA GLY A 190 4.09 -29.33 -2.53
C GLY A 190 3.80 -29.83 -1.11
N PHE A 191 2.63 -29.49 -0.57
CA PHE A 191 2.17 -30.01 0.72
C PHE A 191 0.65 -29.98 0.87
N TYR A 192 0.12 -30.94 1.64
CA TYR A 192 -1.24 -30.91 2.17
C TYR A 192 -1.26 -30.15 3.50
N ALA A 193 -2.31 -29.36 3.72
CA ALA A 193 -2.54 -28.65 4.97
C ALA A 193 -4.02 -28.76 5.38
N ALA A 194 -4.29 -29.35 6.54
CA ALA A 194 -5.64 -29.50 7.07
C ALA A 194 -5.86 -28.58 8.29
N SER A 195 -7.06 -28.01 8.39
CA SER A 195 -7.48 -27.23 9.57
C SER A 195 -9.01 -27.16 9.68
N SER A 196 -9.52 -26.75 10.84
CA SER A 196 -10.94 -26.43 11.03
C SER A 196 -11.07 -25.07 11.70
N VAL A 197 -11.83 -24.18 11.07
CA VAL A 197 -11.96 -22.78 11.49
C VAL A 197 -13.43 -22.42 11.62
N GLU A 198 -13.81 -21.86 12.76
CA GLU A 198 -15.13 -21.26 12.95
C GLU A 198 -15.11 -19.83 12.41
N ILE A 199 -16.13 -19.47 11.63
CA ILE A 199 -16.24 -18.18 10.95
C ILE A 199 -17.63 -17.58 11.14
N LEU A 200 -17.76 -16.29 10.89
CA LEU A 200 -19.07 -15.64 10.76
C LEU A 200 -19.76 -16.14 9.48
N ASN A 201 -21.05 -16.41 9.58
CA ASN A 201 -21.89 -16.83 8.46
C ASN A 201 -23.00 -15.79 8.27
N PRO A 202 -22.72 -14.66 7.60
CA PRO A 202 -23.71 -13.61 7.40
C PRO A 202 -24.85 -14.09 6.48
N PRO A 203 -26.03 -13.45 6.50
CA PRO A 203 -27.20 -13.88 5.70
C PRO A 203 -26.93 -14.07 4.21
N GLU A 204 -26.06 -13.24 3.64
CA GLU A 204 -25.63 -13.32 2.24
C GLU A 204 -24.83 -14.59 1.90
N ALA A 205 -24.18 -15.22 2.89
CA ALA A 205 -23.39 -16.44 2.75
C ALA A 205 -24.21 -17.73 2.92
N HIS A 206 -25.46 -17.66 3.42
CA HIS A 206 -26.23 -18.84 3.80
C HIS A 206 -26.47 -19.83 2.65
N GLU A 207 -26.73 -19.34 1.43
CA GLU A 207 -26.87 -20.22 0.25
C GLU A 207 -25.53 -20.83 -0.17
N VAL A 208 -24.43 -20.12 0.04
CA VAL A 208 -23.09 -20.62 -0.26
C VAL A 208 -22.70 -21.73 0.71
N THR A 209 -23.00 -21.56 1.99
CA THR A 209 -22.65 -22.52 3.05
C THR A 209 -23.70 -23.61 3.23
N GLY A 210 -24.93 -23.41 2.76
CA GLY A 210 -26.07 -24.31 3.01
C GLY A 210 -26.52 -24.32 4.47
N ASP A 211 -26.14 -23.31 5.24
CA ASP A 211 -26.37 -23.18 6.68
C ASP A 211 -26.86 -21.76 7.00
N THR A 212 -27.84 -21.65 7.89
CA THR A 212 -28.42 -20.36 8.33
C THR A 212 -28.01 -19.95 9.74
N ASN A 213 -27.18 -20.74 10.41
CA ASN A 213 -26.61 -20.37 11.70
C ASN A 213 -25.73 -19.12 11.56
N PRO A 214 -25.66 -18.24 12.57
CA PRO A 214 -24.87 -17.00 12.51
C PRO A 214 -23.36 -17.23 12.45
N THR A 215 -22.89 -18.41 12.88
CA THR A 215 -21.53 -18.90 12.68
C THR A 215 -21.59 -20.28 12.03
N THR A 216 -20.52 -20.64 11.33
CA THR A 216 -20.36 -22.00 10.76
C THR A 216 -18.90 -22.44 10.84
N VAL A 217 -18.66 -23.74 10.63
CA VAL A 217 -17.30 -24.31 10.66
C VAL A 217 -16.88 -24.69 9.25
N ARG A 218 -15.75 -24.16 8.80
CA ARG A 218 -15.07 -24.61 7.59
C ARG A 218 -14.05 -25.70 7.95
N LYS A 219 -14.29 -26.93 7.51
CA LYS A 219 -13.23 -27.95 7.45
C LYS A 219 -12.45 -27.73 6.17
N MET A 220 -11.16 -27.43 6.30
CA MET A 220 -10.31 -27.06 5.17
C MET A 220 -9.27 -28.15 4.91
N GLU A 221 -9.26 -28.68 3.68
CA GLU A 221 -8.22 -29.55 3.16
C GLU A 221 -7.52 -28.85 1.98
N ASN A 222 -6.39 -28.22 2.27
CA ASN A 222 -5.68 -27.39 1.30
C ASN A 222 -4.50 -28.16 0.72
N HIS A 223 -4.16 -27.89 -0.55
CA HIS A 223 -2.97 -28.42 -1.21
C HIS A 223 -2.27 -27.31 -1.96
N TRP A 224 -0.99 -27.10 -1.69
CA TRP A 224 -0.14 -26.27 -2.55
C TRP A 224 0.50 -27.15 -3.63
N TYR A 225 0.44 -26.71 -4.88
CA TYR A 225 1.12 -27.33 -6.01
C TYR A 225 2.19 -26.38 -6.55
N LEU A 226 3.39 -26.89 -6.77
CA LEU A 226 4.48 -26.11 -7.34
C LEU A 226 4.12 -25.53 -8.73
N PRO A 227 4.58 -24.31 -9.06
CA PRO A 227 5.16 -23.35 -8.12
C PRO A 227 4.06 -22.49 -7.48
N PHE A 228 2.99 -22.18 -8.22
CA PHE A 228 2.05 -21.10 -7.90
C PHE A 228 0.58 -21.50 -8.09
N CYS A 229 0.24 -22.75 -7.79
CA CYS A 229 -1.14 -23.20 -7.76
C CYS A 229 -1.54 -23.69 -6.37
N ARG A 230 -2.82 -23.54 -6.02
CA ARG A 230 -3.40 -24.08 -4.79
C ARG A 230 -4.75 -24.71 -5.05
N ARG A 231 -5.09 -25.65 -4.21
CA ARG A 231 -6.45 -26.12 -3.93
C ARG A 231 -6.82 -25.71 -2.51
N MET A 232 -8.01 -25.15 -2.35
CA MET A 232 -8.65 -24.89 -1.07
C MET A 232 -10.01 -25.58 -1.06
N ASP A 233 -10.09 -26.68 -0.31
CA ASP A 233 -11.29 -27.49 -0.20
C ASP A 233 -12.02 -27.16 1.10
N MET A 234 -13.17 -26.50 1.00
CA MET A 234 -13.97 -26.15 2.17
C MET A 234 -15.21 -27.04 2.24
N GLU A 235 -15.31 -27.85 3.28
CA GLU A 235 -16.52 -28.60 3.61
C GLU A 235 -17.26 -27.90 4.76
N TYR A 236 -18.55 -27.62 4.54
CA TYR A 236 -19.46 -27.05 5.52
C TYR A 236 -20.29 -28.14 6.23
N PRO A 237 -20.86 -27.88 7.42
CA PRO A 237 -21.70 -28.86 8.13
C PRO A 237 -22.93 -29.32 7.35
N SER A 238 -23.37 -28.54 6.37
CA SER A 238 -24.43 -28.87 5.41
C SER A 238 -24.07 -30.03 4.45
N GLY A 239 -22.79 -30.41 4.37
CA GLY A 239 -22.26 -31.35 3.37
C GLY A 239 -21.87 -30.67 2.04
N ILE A 240 -22.08 -29.36 1.92
CA ILE A 240 -21.62 -28.61 0.77
C ILE A 240 -20.09 -28.53 0.76
N ARG A 241 -19.51 -28.80 -0.41
CA ARG A 241 -18.08 -28.63 -0.70
C ARG A 241 -17.88 -27.46 -1.65
N HIS A 242 -17.02 -26.53 -1.26
CA HIS A 242 -16.67 -25.32 -2.00
C HIS A 242 -15.16 -25.36 -2.28
N ILE A 243 -14.80 -25.93 -3.43
CA ILE A 243 -13.42 -26.28 -3.75
C ILE A 243 -12.86 -25.26 -4.74
N ILE A 244 -12.01 -24.37 -4.23
CA ILE A 244 -11.38 -23.32 -5.02
C ILE A 244 -10.02 -23.78 -5.50
N ILE A 245 -9.74 -23.59 -6.79
CA ILE A 245 -8.41 -23.71 -7.38
C ILE A 245 -7.95 -22.32 -7.77
N ASN A 246 -6.85 -21.84 -7.18
CA ASN A 246 -6.21 -20.61 -7.60
C ASN A 246 -4.88 -20.91 -8.29
N CYS A 247 -4.64 -20.22 -9.41
CA CYS A 247 -3.36 -20.20 -10.08
C CYS A 247 -2.89 -18.74 -10.16
N ALA A 248 -1.74 -18.43 -9.57
CA ALA A 248 -1.11 -17.12 -9.67
C ALA A 248 -0.16 -17.10 -10.87
N THR A 249 -0.70 -16.75 -12.04
CA THR A 249 0.04 -16.75 -13.31
C THR A 249 0.88 -15.48 -13.43
N PRO A 250 2.22 -15.55 -13.45
CA PRO A 250 3.09 -14.38 -13.54
C PRO A 250 2.99 -13.71 -14.92
N ILE A 251 2.54 -12.45 -14.94
CA ILE A 251 2.59 -11.59 -16.13
C ILE A 251 3.99 -10.98 -16.26
N ASP A 252 4.49 -10.44 -15.15
CA ASP A 252 5.87 -9.95 -14.98
C ASP A 252 6.32 -10.15 -13.52
N ASP A 253 7.45 -9.56 -13.12
CA ASP A 253 7.99 -9.74 -11.76
C ASP A 253 7.10 -9.16 -10.66
N GLY A 254 6.31 -8.12 -10.97
CA GLY A 254 5.48 -7.39 -10.02
C GLY A 254 3.98 -7.55 -10.25
N THR A 255 3.58 -8.36 -11.23
CA THR A 255 2.18 -8.49 -11.65
C THR A 255 1.84 -9.94 -11.95
N ILE A 256 0.70 -10.41 -11.42
CA ILE A 256 0.11 -11.71 -11.75
C ILE A 256 -1.28 -11.52 -12.35
N GLN A 257 -1.74 -12.54 -13.09
CA GLN A 257 -3.15 -12.83 -13.26
C GLN A 257 -3.54 -13.93 -12.29
N LEU A 258 -4.48 -13.65 -11.40
CA LEU A 258 -5.12 -14.66 -10.56
C LEU A 258 -6.23 -15.35 -11.36
N VAL A 259 -6.03 -16.62 -11.68
CA VAL A 259 -7.05 -17.49 -12.28
C VAL A 259 -7.74 -18.26 -11.16
N GLN A 260 -9.07 -18.16 -11.06
CA GLN A 260 -9.87 -18.91 -10.08
C GLN A 260 -10.88 -19.85 -10.75
N LEU A 261 -10.82 -21.14 -10.39
CA LEU A 261 -11.86 -22.12 -10.69
C LEU A 261 -12.55 -22.55 -9.40
N LEU A 262 -13.83 -22.88 -9.50
CA LEU A 262 -14.61 -23.41 -8.39
C LEU A 262 -15.27 -24.73 -8.80
N TYR A 263 -15.21 -25.73 -7.91
CA TYR A 263 -16.02 -26.94 -7.97
C TYR A 263 -16.99 -26.98 -6.80
N ARG A 264 -18.24 -27.30 -7.11
CA ARG A 264 -19.34 -27.39 -6.13
C ARG A 264 -20.10 -28.69 -6.32
N ASN A 265 -20.59 -29.26 -5.22
CA ASN A 265 -21.45 -30.46 -5.22
C ASN A 265 -22.96 -30.13 -5.06
N ASP A 266 -23.35 -28.88 -5.28
CA ASP A 266 -24.74 -28.42 -5.31
C ASP A 266 -25.21 -28.15 -6.74
N THR A 267 -26.48 -27.77 -6.90
CA THR A 267 -27.06 -27.42 -8.20
C THR A 267 -27.22 -25.90 -8.39
N GLU A 268 -27.45 -25.46 -9.62
CA GLU A 268 -27.74 -24.04 -9.93
C GLU A 268 -29.01 -23.53 -9.23
N ALA A 269 -29.95 -24.43 -8.91
CA ALA A 269 -31.16 -24.07 -8.17
C ALA A 269 -30.90 -23.85 -6.67
N ASP A 270 -29.89 -24.52 -6.10
CA ASP A 270 -29.54 -24.41 -4.68
C ASP A 270 -28.75 -23.12 -4.41
N CYS A 271 -27.75 -22.83 -5.25
CA CYS A 271 -27.00 -21.58 -5.24
C CYS A 271 -26.60 -21.22 -6.67
N SER A 272 -26.90 -20.00 -7.11
CA SER A 272 -26.60 -19.62 -8.50
C SER A 272 -25.10 -19.43 -8.73
N THR A 273 -24.65 -19.72 -9.94
CA THR A 273 -23.27 -19.49 -10.36
C THR A 273 -22.87 -18.03 -10.17
N ALA A 274 -23.78 -17.09 -10.49
CA ALA A 274 -23.54 -15.66 -10.32
C ALA A 274 -23.27 -15.27 -8.86
N LYS A 275 -24.02 -15.86 -7.91
CA LYS A 275 -23.86 -15.59 -6.48
C LYS A 275 -22.54 -16.14 -5.94
N LEU A 276 -22.13 -17.33 -6.40
CA LEU A 276 -20.84 -17.91 -6.03
C LEU A 276 -19.68 -17.05 -6.52
N ILE A 277 -19.75 -16.55 -7.75
CA ILE A 277 -18.76 -15.62 -8.31
C ILE A 277 -18.70 -14.32 -7.51
N GLU A 278 -19.85 -13.71 -7.22
CA GLU A 278 -19.92 -12.46 -6.45
C GLU A 278 -19.35 -12.62 -5.04
N TRP A 279 -19.72 -13.70 -4.34
CA TRP A 279 -19.25 -13.98 -2.99
C TRP A 279 -17.73 -14.18 -2.93
N ASP A 280 -17.20 -15.03 -3.81
CA ASP A 280 -15.78 -15.31 -3.81
C ASP A 280 -14.96 -14.08 -4.27
N LEU A 281 -15.46 -13.32 -5.26
CA LEU A 281 -14.79 -12.10 -5.71
C LEU A 281 -14.70 -11.05 -4.60
N LYS A 282 -15.76 -10.90 -3.78
CA LYS A 282 -15.75 -9.99 -2.62
C LYS A 282 -14.63 -10.34 -1.64
N ILE A 283 -14.46 -11.63 -1.32
CA ILE A 283 -13.37 -12.11 -0.46
C ILE A 283 -12.01 -11.85 -1.11
N THR A 284 -11.88 -12.22 -2.38
CA THR A 284 -10.63 -12.10 -3.14
C THR A 284 -10.15 -10.66 -3.28
N ILE A 285 -11.04 -9.67 -3.39
CA ILE A 285 -10.66 -8.25 -3.46
C ILE A 285 -10.08 -7.73 -2.13
N GLU A 286 -10.53 -8.25 -0.98
CA GLU A 286 -9.96 -7.87 0.33
C GLU A 286 -8.49 -8.31 0.45
N ASP A 287 -8.15 -9.50 -0.04
CA ASP A 287 -6.75 -9.98 -0.10
C ASP A 287 -5.92 -9.16 -1.10
N LYS A 288 -6.49 -8.84 -2.27
CA LYS A 288 -5.82 -8.06 -3.33
C LYS A 288 -5.30 -6.73 -2.77
N GLU A 289 -6.13 -5.99 -2.05
CA GLU A 289 -5.78 -4.68 -1.49
C GLU A 289 -4.53 -4.76 -0.59
N ILE A 290 -4.44 -5.82 0.22
CA ILE A 290 -3.30 -6.04 1.11
C ILE A 290 -2.07 -6.51 0.33
N LEU A 291 -2.22 -7.48 -0.57
CA LEU A 291 -1.07 -8.04 -1.29
C LEU A 291 -0.43 -7.07 -2.27
N GLU A 292 -1.20 -6.15 -2.87
CA GLU A 292 -0.66 -5.08 -3.73
C GLU A 292 0.14 -4.03 -2.94
N SER A 293 0.04 -4.02 -1.61
CA SER A 293 0.86 -3.18 -0.74
C SER A 293 2.19 -3.82 -0.33
N THR A 294 2.38 -5.12 -0.63
CA THR A 294 3.59 -5.87 -0.25
C THR A 294 4.70 -5.72 -1.30
N ASP A 295 5.95 -5.92 -0.88
CA ASP A 295 7.06 -5.97 -1.84
C ASP A 295 6.98 -7.26 -2.69
N TYR A 296 6.90 -7.10 -4.00
CA TYR A 296 6.86 -8.20 -4.95
C TYR A 296 8.19 -8.98 -5.02
N ASP A 297 9.33 -8.38 -4.63
CA ASP A 297 10.61 -9.09 -4.56
C ASP A 297 10.65 -10.00 -3.31
N ALA A 298 9.77 -11.01 -3.29
CA ALA A 298 9.51 -11.89 -2.16
C ALA A 298 10.68 -12.84 -1.91
N THR A 299 11.29 -12.77 -0.72
CA THR A 299 12.53 -13.49 -0.42
C THR A 299 12.32 -14.96 -0.14
N ILE A 300 12.87 -15.83 -0.99
CA ILE A 300 12.85 -17.28 -0.73
C ILE A 300 14.05 -17.74 0.10
N ASP A 301 15.20 -17.06 0.03
CA ASP A 301 16.30 -17.30 0.96
C ASP A 301 16.02 -16.67 2.33
N ILE A 302 15.39 -17.47 3.20
CA ILE A 302 15.06 -17.11 4.58
C ILE A 302 16.31 -16.77 5.42
N GLY A 303 17.50 -17.21 5.01
CA GLY A 303 18.76 -16.90 5.67
C GLY A 303 19.11 -15.40 5.62
N ARG A 304 18.54 -14.66 4.66
CA ARG A 304 18.78 -13.21 4.48
C ARG A 304 18.09 -12.35 5.54
N LYS A 305 17.08 -12.87 6.24
CA LYS A 305 16.35 -12.18 7.31
C LYS A 305 15.79 -10.80 6.90
N ILE A 306 15.35 -10.67 5.65
CA ILE A 306 14.68 -9.48 5.11
C ILE A 306 13.28 -9.34 5.72
N GLU A 307 12.60 -10.47 5.91
CA GLU A 307 11.27 -10.57 6.51
C GLU A 307 11.35 -11.34 7.82
N SER A 308 10.49 -11.01 8.77
CA SER A 308 10.36 -11.70 10.06
C SER A 308 9.18 -12.66 10.00
N HIS A 309 9.34 -13.82 10.64
CA HIS A 309 8.36 -14.89 10.58
C HIS A 309 7.82 -15.25 11.96
N MET A 310 6.56 -15.65 12.02
CA MET A 310 5.87 -16.20 13.17
C MET A 310 5.36 -17.62 12.89
N VAL A 311 4.80 -18.28 13.91
CA VAL A 311 4.45 -19.70 13.84
C VAL A 311 3.40 -20.01 12.76
N SER A 312 2.47 -19.09 12.47
CA SER A 312 1.47 -19.25 11.41
C SER A 312 2.07 -19.26 10.01
N ASP A 313 3.26 -18.68 9.81
CA ASP A 313 3.91 -18.56 8.50
C ASP A 313 4.55 -19.88 8.05
N ARG A 314 4.44 -20.96 8.84
CA ARG A 314 5.04 -22.26 8.55
C ARG A 314 4.76 -22.78 7.13
N PRO A 315 3.54 -22.68 6.55
CA PRO A 315 3.31 -23.06 5.17
C PRO A 315 4.17 -22.26 4.18
N GLY A 316 4.22 -20.92 4.32
CA GLY A 316 5.06 -20.06 3.48
C GLY A 316 6.56 -20.36 3.63
N MET A 317 7.01 -20.70 4.83
CA MET A 317 8.40 -21.12 5.08
C MET A 317 8.75 -22.42 4.35
N ILE A 318 7.83 -23.40 4.29
CA ILE A 318 8.01 -24.63 3.51
C ILE A 318 8.10 -24.27 2.02
N MET A 319 7.23 -23.38 1.52
CA MET A 319 7.25 -22.93 0.12
C MET A 319 8.59 -22.31 -0.24
N ARG A 320 9.07 -21.35 0.56
CA ARG A 320 10.35 -20.64 0.36
C ARG A 320 11.52 -21.61 0.28
N ASN A 321 11.64 -22.50 1.26
CA ASN A 321 12.72 -23.49 1.30
C ASN A 321 12.68 -24.40 0.08
N ARG A 322 11.49 -24.90 -0.28
CA ARG A 322 11.33 -25.79 -1.43
C ARG A 322 11.66 -25.12 -2.76
N LEU A 323 11.19 -23.89 -2.97
CA LEU A 323 11.52 -23.13 -4.18
C LEU A 323 13.03 -22.87 -4.27
N LEU A 324 13.68 -22.54 -3.16
CA LEU A 324 15.12 -22.33 -3.10
C LEU A 324 15.92 -23.60 -3.39
N ASP A 325 15.51 -24.74 -2.81
CA ASP A 325 16.14 -26.03 -3.07
C ASP A 325 15.96 -26.45 -4.53
N LEU A 326 14.78 -26.19 -5.11
CA LEU A 326 14.51 -26.51 -6.51
C LEU A 326 15.35 -25.67 -7.47
N LEU A 327 15.54 -24.37 -7.20
CA LEU A 327 16.47 -23.53 -7.97
C LEU A 327 17.88 -24.12 -7.93
N ARG A 328 18.38 -24.44 -6.73
CA ARG A 328 19.73 -24.99 -6.56
C ARG A 328 19.92 -26.32 -7.27
N GLN A 329 18.93 -27.22 -7.21
CA GLN A 329 18.95 -28.50 -7.92
C GLN A 329 19.00 -28.33 -9.45
N ASN A 330 18.51 -27.21 -9.96
CA ASN A 330 18.56 -26.86 -11.39
C ASN A 330 19.73 -25.92 -11.74
N GLY A 331 20.68 -25.72 -10.82
CA GLY A 331 21.86 -24.90 -11.07
C GLY A 331 21.59 -23.40 -11.10
N GLU A 332 20.49 -22.94 -10.47
CA GLU A 332 20.10 -21.54 -10.36
C GLU A 332 20.18 -21.06 -8.90
N ASP A 333 20.52 -19.79 -8.72
CA ASP A 333 20.46 -19.08 -7.44
C ASP A 333 19.27 -18.11 -7.43
N GLU A 334 18.78 -17.72 -6.25
CA GLU A 334 17.73 -16.70 -6.15
C GLU A 334 18.22 -15.36 -6.75
N ILE A 335 17.76 -15.06 -7.96
CA ILE A 335 17.81 -13.72 -8.55
C ILE A 335 16.85 -12.76 -7.84
N ARG A 336 17.37 -11.60 -7.50
CA ARG A 336 16.74 -10.51 -6.76
C ARG A 336 16.86 -9.22 -7.53
N ARG A 337 16.11 -8.18 -7.15
CA ARG A 337 16.54 -6.84 -7.51
C ARG A 337 17.95 -6.62 -6.98
N PRO A 338 18.83 -5.92 -7.72
CA PRO A 338 20.14 -5.56 -7.21
C PRO A 338 19.95 -4.94 -5.82
N GLU A 339 20.47 -5.60 -4.80
CA GLU A 339 20.54 -4.97 -3.48
C GLU A 339 21.33 -3.66 -3.67
N PRO A 340 20.83 -2.51 -3.17
CA PRO A 340 21.70 -1.35 -3.05
C PRO A 340 22.97 -1.81 -2.32
N PRO A 341 24.17 -1.41 -2.79
CA PRO A 341 25.42 -2.09 -2.46
C PRO A 341 25.54 -2.31 -0.95
N ALA A 342 25.73 -3.57 -0.56
CA ALA A 342 25.92 -3.95 0.83
C ALA A 342 27.12 -3.15 1.41
N PRO A 343 26.98 -2.57 2.62
CA PRO A 343 28.14 -2.01 3.31
C PRO A 343 29.14 -3.14 3.60
N PRO A 344 30.46 -2.86 3.57
CA PRO A 344 31.49 -3.88 3.69
C PRO A 344 31.38 -4.65 5.02
N PRO A 345 31.79 -5.92 5.06
CA PRO A 345 31.58 -6.78 6.22
C PRO A 345 32.40 -6.27 7.41
N THR A 346 31.73 -5.96 8.53
CA THR A 346 32.37 -5.63 9.79
C THR A 346 32.65 -6.90 10.60
N ARG A 347 33.87 -6.97 11.14
CA ARG A 347 34.31 -8.02 12.07
C ARG A 347 33.46 -7.99 13.34
N PRO A 348 33.39 -9.09 14.12
CA PRO A 348 32.49 -9.18 15.28
C PRO A 348 32.81 -8.07 16.28
N GLY A 349 31.91 -7.08 16.39
CA GLY A 349 32.12 -5.89 17.22
C GLY A 349 31.57 -4.56 16.68
N GLU A 350 31.16 -4.46 15.41
CA GLU A 350 30.66 -3.18 14.85
C GLU A 350 29.32 -3.35 14.12
N MET A 351 28.24 -2.83 14.73
CA MET A 351 26.88 -2.75 14.17
C MET A 351 26.72 -1.54 13.23
N LEU A 352 26.50 -1.85 11.95
CA LEU A 352 25.68 -1.17 10.93
C LEU A 352 25.44 0.35 11.07
N ARG A 353 26.25 1.14 10.34
CA ARG A 353 25.86 2.47 9.83
C ARG A 353 25.29 2.33 8.42
N GLY A 354 23.99 2.57 8.24
CA GLY A 354 23.39 2.81 6.92
C GLY A 354 23.60 4.27 6.47
N PRO A 355 23.58 4.56 5.16
CA PRO A 355 23.83 5.90 4.62
C PRO A 355 22.73 6.86 5.05
N GLY A 356 23.13 8.03 5.57
CA GLY A 356 22.20 9.07 5.97
C GLY A 356 21.53 9.70 4.75
N ALA A 357 20.20 9.75 4.74
CA ALA A 357 19.51 10.82 4.05
C ALA A 357 20.07 12.15 4.61
N PRO A 358 20.60 13.06 3.79
CA PRO A 358 21.22 14.28 4.29
C PRO A 358 20.22 15.04 5.17
N GLY A 359 20.60 15.27 6.44
CA GLY A 359 19.80 16.04 7.41
C GLY A 359 18.92 15.26 8.40
N THR A 360 19.03 13.93 8.49
CA THR A 360 18.29 13.13 9.50
C THR A 360 19.21 12.49 10.55
N MET A 361 18.75 12.40 11.80
CA MET A 361 19.44 11.82 12.94
C MET A 361 18.70 10.59 13.51
N PRO A 362 19.43 9.58 14.00
CA PRO A 362 18.81 8.44 14.67
C PRO A 362 18.42 8.78 16.10
N VAL A 363 17.28 8.26 16.54
CA VAL A 363 16.81 8.26 17.94
C VAL A 363 16.28 6.88 18.31
N VAL A 364 16.08 6.65 19.60
CA VAL A 364 15.46 5.44 20.14
C VAL A 364 14.17 5.84 20.85
N VAL A 365 13.09 5.09 20.64
CA VAL A 365 11.88 5.17 21.46
C VAL A 365 12.23 4.64 22.84
N ASP A 366 12.39 5.53 23.81
CA ASP A 366 12.70 5.17 25.19
C ASP A 366 11.45 4.74 25.95
N ARG A 367 10.33 5.43 25.71
CA ARG A 367 9.06 5.19 26.41
C ARG A 367 7.85 5.42 25.51
N VAL A 368 6.81 4.60 25.70
CA VAL A 368 5.50 4.77 25.05
C VAL A 368 4.41 4.90 26.12
N VAL A 369 3.67 6.01 26.11
CA VAL A 369 2.61 6.29 27.10
C VAL A 369 1.29 6.54 26.39
N ARG A 370 0.20 5.94 26.86
CA ARG A 370 -1.15 6.26 26.38
C ARG A 370 -1.67 7.48 27.15
N GLU A 371 -1.68 8.64 26.50
CA GLU A 371 -2.05 9.92 27.11
C GLU A 371 -3.56 10.21 27.07
N ALA A 372 -4.26 9.63 26.09
CA ALA A 372 -5.70 9.76 25.94
C ALA A 372 -6.25 8.60 25.08
N GLU A 373 -7.56 8.55 24.93
CA GLU A 373 -8.21 7.72 23.92
C GLU A 373 -7.61 8.06 22.55
N ARG A 374 -7.07 7.03 21.88
CA ARG A 374 -6.43 7.13 20.56
C ARG A 374 -5.20 8.04 20.50
N VAL A 375 -4.56 8.40 21.62
CA VAL A 375 -3.30 9.17 21.61
C VAL A 375 -2.20 8.44 22.37
N VAL A 376 -1.05 8.25 21.71
CA VAL A 376 0.18 7.77 22.35
C VAL A 376 1.25 8.86 22.32
N ALA A 377 1.92 9.08 23.45
CA ALA A 377 3.14 9.86 23.53
C ALA A 377 4.37 8.96 23.44
N LEU A 378 5.37 9.41 22.70
CA LEU A 378 6.66 8.76 22.54
C LEU A 378 7.75 9.67 23.08
N ASP A 379 8.59 9.10 23.94
CA ASP A 379 9.85 9.72 24.33
C ASP A 379 10.96 9.20 23.42
N LEU A 380 11.69 10.11 22.79
CA LEU A 380 12.76 9.83 21.83
C LEU A 380 14.08 10.33 22.41
N VAL A 381 15.08 9.45 22.50
CA VAL A 381 16.40 9.76 23.06
C VAL A 381 17.51 9.47 22.06
N ALA A 382 18.67 10.10 22.22
CA ALA A 382 19.85 9.77 21.42
C ALA A 382 20.28 8.32 21.69
N PRO A 383 20.68 7.52 20.67
CA PRO A 383 21.05 6.12 20.86
C PRO A 383 22.27 5.89 21.77
N ASP A 384 23.12 6.90 21.93
CA ASP A 384 24.30 6.92 22.78
C ASP A 384 24.04 7.56 24.16
N GLY A 385 22.79 7.96 24.45
CA GLY A 385 22.42 8.68 25.68
C GLY A 385 22.87 10.14 25.72
N GLY A 386 23.38 10.68 24.61
CA GLY A 386 23.82 12.07 24.48
C GLY A 386 22.67 13.09 24.39
N GLU A 387 23.04 14.34 24.15
CA GLU A 387 22.07 15.43 23.94
C GLU A 387 21.60 15.50 22.48
N LEU A 388 20.31 15.72 22.31
CA LEU A 388 19.67 16.09 21.06
C LEU A 388 19.85 17.61 20.79
N PRO A 389 19.69 18.04 19.53
CA PRO A 389 19.66 19.47 19.19
C PRO A 389 18.62 20.24 20.03
N PRO A 390 18.87 21.51 20.37
CA PRO A 390 17.84 22.33 21.01
C PRO A 390 16.65 22.56 20.05
N PHE A 391 15.46 22.79 20.60
CA PHE A 391 14.29 23.19 19.83
C PHE A 391 13.59 24.39 20.48
N ALA A 392 13.01 25.26 19.66
CA ALA A 392 12.18 26.37 20.14
C ALA A 392 10.73 25.92 20.31
N PRO A 393 9.94 26.55 21.21
CA PRO A 393 8.50 26.31 21.29
C PRO A 393 7.80 26.40 19.93
N GLY A 394 6.86 25.49 19.68
CA GLY A 394 6.19 25.34 18.38
C GLY A 394 6.99 24.58 17.31
N ALA A 395 8.18 24.05 17.64
CA ALA A 395 8.93 23.22 16.70
C ALA A 395 8.30 21.83 16.50
N HIS A 396 8.51 21.29 15.30
CA HIS A 396 8.18 19.92 14.93
C HIS A 396 9.38 19.20 14.34
N ILE A 397 9.27 17.88 14.26
CA ILE A 397 10.23 16.99 13.58
C ILE A 397 9.50 16.15 12.53
N ASP A 398 10.20 15.79 11.47
CA ASP A 398 9.77 14.71 10.59
C ASP A 398 10.18 13.38 11.21
N VAL A 399 9.24 12.45 11.31
CA VAL A 399 9.46 11.07 11.74
C VAL A 399 9.33 10.16 10.52
N HIS A 400 10.37 9.38 10.26
CA HIS A 400 10.34 8.34 9.23
C HIS A 400 9.65 7.10 9.82
N VAL A 401 8.38 6.92 9.47
CA VAL A 401 7.50 5.92 10.07
C VAL A 401 7.70 4.54 9.43
N ALA A 402 7.72 4.51 8.11
CA ALA A 402 7.96 3.35 7.26
C ALA A 402 8.59 3.79 5.93
N THR A 403 8.98 2.85 5.06
CA THR A 403 9.48 3.17 3.71
C THR A 403 8.46 4.04 2.97
N GLY A 404 8.90 5.22 2.50
CA GLY A 404 8.02 6.19 1.82
C GLY A 404 7.03 6.95 2.71
N ILE A 405 6.95 6.65 4.02
CA ILE A 405 6.02 7.32 4.95
C ILE A 405 6.80 8.19 5.94
N VAL A 406 6.75 9.50 5.71
CA VAL A 406 7.25 10.52 6.64
C VAL A 406 6.08 11.32 7.20
N ARG A 407 6.07 11.59 8.51
CA ARG A 407 5.02 12.38 9.17
C ARG A 407 5.63 13.42 10.12
N GLN A 408 5.02 14.59 10.16
CA GLN A 408 5.40 15.66 11.08
C GLN A 408 4.68 15.50 12.40
N TYR A 409 5.42 15.66 13.50
CA TYR A 409 4.86 15.73 14.84
C TYR A 409 5.49 16.88 15.61
N SER A 410 4.66 17.75 16.18
CA SER A 410 5.11 18.81 17.07
C SER A 410 5.75 18.21 18.32
N LEU A 411 6.88 18.78 18.72
CA LEU A 411 7.52 18.44 19.97
C LEU A 411 6.65 19.00 21.10
N CYS A 412 6.28 18.17 22.07
CA CYS A 412 5.44 18.53 23.21
C CYS A 412 6.11 18.32 24.57
N GLY A 413 7.41 18.02 24.57
CA GLY A 413 8.24 17.94 25.77
C GLY A 413 8.76 19.30 26.22
N ASP A 414 9.59 19.30 27.27
CA ASP A 414 10.29 20.49 27.75
C ASP A 414 11.44 20.87 26.79
N PRO A 415 11.46 22.11 26.22
CA PRO A 415 12.57 22.60 25.41
C PRO A 415 13.96 22.55 26.08
N GLU A 416 14.02 22.58 27.42
CA GLU A 416 15.27 22.51 28.18
C GLU A 416 15.75 21.07 28.40
N ASP A 417 14.89 20.05 28.20
CA ASP A 417 15.31 18.65 28.25
C ASP A 417 15.99 18.27 26.93
N ARG A 418 17.31 18.50 26.90
CA ARG A 418 18.14 18.16 25.75
C ARG A 418 18.39 16.67 25.60
N ARG A 419 17.97 15.80 26.52
CA ARG A 419 18.16 14.34 26.39
C ARG A 419 16.96 13.65 25.77
N ARG A 420 15.80 14.31 25.74
CA ARG A 420 14.54 13.68 25.36
C ARG A 420 13.68 14.63 24.53
N TYR A 421 13.35 14.18 23.33
CA TYR A 421 12.22 14.74 22.61
C TYR A 421 10.96 13.96 22.97
N ARG A 422 9.84 14.67 23.13
CA ARG A 422 8.53 14.04 23.28
C ARG A 422 7.62 14.46 22.15
N ILE A 423 6.95 13.51 21.53
CA ILE A 423 5.88 13.73 20.55
C ILE A 423 4.61 13.00 21.00
N ALA A 424 3.44 13.49 20.60
CA ALA A 424 2.19 12.75 20.77
C ALA A 424 1.45 12.59 19.45
N VAL A 425 0.95 11.38 19.24
CA VAL A 425 0.40 10.93 17.96
C VAL A 425 -1.04 10.49 18.17
N LEU A 426 -1.97 11.21 17.54
CA LEU A 426 -3.37 10.80 17.44
C LEU A 426 -3.55 9.73 16.36
N LEU A 427 -4.27 8.65 16.70
CA LEU A 427 -4.71 7.62 15.76
C LEU A 427 -5.91 8.14 14.96
N GLU A 428 -5.63 8.60 13.74
CA GLU A 428 -6.64 9.04 12.78
C GLU A 428 -7.55 7.88 12.35
N ALA A 429 -8.86 8.14 12.23
CA ALA A 429 -9.83 7.12 11.85
C ALA A 429 -9.62 6.58 10.42
N ALA A 430 -9.21 7.45 9.50
CA ALA A 430 -8.81 7.11 8.13
C ALA A 430 -7.29 7.28 7.96
N SER A 431 -6.50 6.58 8.79
CA SER A 431 -5.05 6.71 8.76
C SER A 431 -4.47 6.22 7.41
N ARG A 432 -3.65 7.05 6.76
CA ARG A 432 -2.87 6.69 5.57
C ARG A 432 -1.57 5.98 5.97
N GLY A 433 -1.64 5.02 6.88
CA GLY A 433 -0.52 4.25 7.40
C GLY A 433 0.32 4.93 8.49
N GLY A 434 0.48 6.26 8.49
CA GLY A 434 1.38 6.97 9.41
C GLY A 434 1.04 6.81 10.91
N SER A 435 -0.09 7.35 11.36
CA SER A 435 -0.48 7.27 12.77
C SER A 435 -0.80 5.84 13.23
N ALA A 436 -1.40 5.02 12.37
CA ALA A 436 -1.65 3.60 12.66
C ALA A 436 -0.33 2.85 12.92
N THR A 437 0.68 3.01 12.05
CA THR A 437 1.98 2.34 12.21
C THR A 437 2.70 2.76 13.50
N ILE A 438 2.58 4.03 13.90
CA ILE A 438 3.15 4.47 15.17
C ILE A 438 2.46 3.78 16.35
N HIS A 439 1.12 3.76 16.39
CA HIS A 439 0.38 3.10 17.47
C HIS A 439 0.68 1.60 17.55
N ASP A 440 0.73 0.93 16.40
CA ASP A 440 0.85 -0.52 16.34
C ASP A 440 2.29 -0.97 16.57
N ALA A 441 3.26 -0.34 15.91
CA ALA A 441 4.60 -0.87 15.76
C ALA A 441 5.69 -0.09 16.53
N PHE A 442 5.45 1.13 17.00
CA PHE A 442 6.45 1.85 17.79
C PHE A 442 6.38 1.39 19.24
N LYS A 443 7.40 0.64 19.66
CA LYS A 443 7.58 0.12 21.02
C LYS A 443 8.92 0.60 21.57
N GLU A 444 9.09 0.51 22.88
CA GLU A 444 10.34 0.84 23.57
C GLU A 444 11.52 0.05 22.96
N GLY A 445 12.67 0.72 22.84
CA GLY A 445 13.86 0.19 22.18
C GLY A 445 13.88 0.33 20.65
N ARG A 446 12.76 0.70 20.01
CA ARG A 446 12.72 0.88 18.55
C ARG A 446 13.61 2.05 18.12
N ARG A 447 14.52 1.81 17.17
CA ARG A 447 15.27 2.88 16.50
C ARG A 447 14.43 3.55 15.43
N VAL A 448 14.44 4.88 15.41
CA VAL A 448 13.66 5.73 14.51
C VAL A 448 14.58 6.80 13.93
N ARG A 449 14.34 7.22 12.69
CA ARG A 449 15.03 8.38 12.10
C ARG A 449 14.13 9.61 12.15
N ILE A 450 14.70 10.72 12.56
CA ILE A 450 14.01 12.01 12.62
C ILE A 450 14.85 13.12 11.99
N THR A 451 14.23 14.21 11.55
CA THR A 451 14.99 15.43 11.20
C THR A 451 15.38 16.21 12.45
N ALA A 452 16.31 17.16 12.29
CA ALA A 452 16.45 18.22 13.28
C ALA A 452 15.13 19.01 13.45
N PRO A 453 14.86 19.58 14.63
CA PRO A 453 13.67 20.40 14.86
C PRO A 453 13.66 21.63 13.94
N ARG A 454 12.46 22.00 13.50
CA ARG A 454 12.19 23.24 12.77
C ARG A 454 10.85 23.81 13.20
N SER A 455 10.67 25.12 13.08
CA SER A 455 9.45 25.79 13.52
C SER A 455 8.93 26.75 12.46
N ASN A 456 7.65 26.59 12.12
CA ASN A 456 6.86 27.57 11.37
C ASN A 456 5.82 28.25 12.28
N PHE A 457 5.90 27.99 13.59
CA PHE A 457 4.94 28.41 14.60
C PHE A 457 5.69 28.94 15.84
N ALA A 458 6.69 29.78 15.59
CA ALA A 458 7.59 30.28 16.63
C ALA A 458 6.87 31.25 17.58
N LEU A 459 7.17 31.12 18.87
CA LEU A 459 6.61 31.96 19.92
C LEU A 459 7.33 33.32 20.01
N GLU A 460 6.57 34.41 20.03
CA GLU A 460 7.04 35.76 20.31
C GLU A 460 7.13 35.98 21.83
N MET A 461 8.35 35.86 22.36
CA MET A 461 8.60 35.96 23.79
C MET A 461 8.45 37.38 24.35
N ALA A 462 8.49 38.41 23.50
CA ALA A 462 8.38 39.81 23.93
C ALA A 462 6.92 40.30 24.00
N ALA A 463 5.93 39.46 23.69
CA ALA A 463 4.53 39.84 23.78
C ALA A 463 4.14 40.17 25.25
N PRO A 464 3.43 41.29 25.50
CA PRO A 464 3.04 41.69 26.86
C PRO A 464 2.03 40.72 27.50
N PHE A 465 1.27 40.00 26.66
CA PHE A 465 0.38 38.93 27.07
C PHE A 465 0.24 37.92 25.93
N THR A 466 0.21 36.63 26.24
CA THR A 466 0.02 35.57 25.23
C THR A 466 -1.23 34.75 25.51
N LEU A 467 -2.15 34.68 24.54
CA LEU A 467 -3.25 33.73 24.54
C LEU A 467 -2.86 32.46 23.79
N LEU A 468 -2.84 31.35 24.49
CA LEU A 468 -2.58 30.03 23.92
C LEU A 468 -3.90 29.27 23.82
N VAL A 469 -4.32 28.90 22.62
CA VAL A 469 -5.59 28.22 22.37
C VAL A 469 -5.33 26.87 21.70
N ALA A 470 -5.67 25.78 22.38
CA ALA A 470 -5.45 24.42 21.91
C ALA A 470 -6.77 23.66 21.74
N GLY A 471 -6.86 22.83 20.69
CA GLY A 471 -7.98 21.91 20.46
C GLY A 471 -7.51 20.47 20.24
N GLY A 472 -7.91 19.55 21.12
CA GLY A 472 -7.58 18.12 21.01
C GLY A 472 -6.07 17.88 20.94
N ILE A 473 -5.59 17.21 19.87
CA ILE A 473 -4.15 16.96 19.67
C ILE A 473 -3.34 18.22 19.36
N GLY A 474 -3.99 19.33 18.98
CA GLY A 474 -3.33 20.64 18.77
C GLY A 474 -2.70 21.25 20.04
N VAL A 475 -2.84 20.60 21.19
CA VAL A 475 -2.15 20.96 22.44
C VAL A 475 -0.64 20.73 22.36
N THR A 476 -0.16 19.85 21.47
CA THR A 476 1.24 19.43 21.39
C THR A 476 2.23 20.58 21.16
N PRO A 477 2.08 21.47 20.15
CA PRO A 477 2.98 22.62 19.98
C PRO A 477 2.80 23.68 21.07
N VAL A 478 1.63 23.71 21.73
CA VAL A 478 1.24 24.74 22.70
C VAL A 478 1.85 24.48 24.09
N ILE A 479 2.01 23.23 24.50
CA ILE A 479 2.62 22.88 25.80
C ILE A 479 4.03 23.49 25.95
N PRO A 480 4.98 23.33 25.01
CA PRO A 480 6.28 23.98 25.09
C PRO A 480 6.21 25.51 25.16
N MET A 481 5.21 26.13 24.52
CA MET A 481 5.01 27.59 24.57
C MET A 481 4.63 28.03 25.98
N ALA A 482 3.63 27.36 26.57
CA ALA A 482 3.20 27.62 27.94
C ALA A 482 4.33 27.40 28.94
N LEU A 483 5.11 26.33 28.78
CA LEU A 483 6.28 26.04 29.61
C LEU A 483 7.34 27.14 29.51
N ALA A 484 7.67 27.60 28.30
CA ALA A 484 8.65 28.66 28.09
C ALA A 484 8.21 30.00 28.70
N LEU A 485 6.94 30.39 28.52
CA LEU A 485 6.37 31.60 29.11
C LEU A 485 6.36 31.54 30.64
N HIS A 486 5.89 30.42 31.21
CA HIS A 486 5.88 30.21 32.65
C HIS A 486 7.29 30.35 33.26
N ARG A 487 8.30 29.74 32.61
CA ARG A 487 9.69 29.82 33.06
C ARG A 487 10.28 31.22 32.99
N ALA A 488 9.91 31.97 31.96
CA ALA A 488 10.33 33.36 31.77
C ALA A 488 9.56 34.35 32.67
N GLY A 489 8.53 33.89 33.40
CA GLY A 489 7.63 34.77 34.15
C GLY A 489 6.75 35.64 33.25
N GLY A 490 6.50 35.21 32.01
CA GLY A 490 5.63 35.90 31.07
C GLY A 490 4.14 35.73 31.42
N GLU A 491 3.34 36.73 31.06
CA GLU A 491 1.90 36.71 31.29
C GLU A 491 1.18 35.96 30.15
N PHE A 492 0.42 34.92 30.49
CA PHE A 492 -0.31 34.12 29.50
C PHE A 492 -1.53 33.41 30.09
N ALA A 493 -2.44 33.01 29.20
CA ALA A 493 -3.53 32.08 29.52
C ALA A 493 -3.59 30.96 28.47
N LEU A 494 -3.79 29.73 28.94
CA LEU A 494 -3.91 28.52 28.13
C LEU A 494 -5.36 28.03 28.12
N HIS A 495 -6.06 28.23 27.02
CA HIS A 495 -7.39 27.70 26.78
C HIS A 495 -7.31 26.35 26.06
N TYR A 496 -7.66 25.26 26.74
CA TYR A 496 -7.61 23.92 26.19
C TYR A 496 -9.01 23.33 25.98
N SER A 497 -9.37 23.11 24.71
CA SER A 497 -10.66 22.56 24.29
C SER A 497 -10.56 21.09 23.88
N ALA A 498 -11.49 20.26 24.36
CA ALA A 498 -11.62 18.86 23.96
C ALA A 498 -13.08 18.39 23.98
N HIS A 499 -13.39 17.24 23.37
CA HIS A 499 -14.75 16.67 23.44
C HIS A 499 -15.08 16.28 24.87
N GLY A 500 -14.20 15.53 25.53
CA GLY A 500 -14.26 15.19 26.95
C GLY A 500 -12.88 14.82 27.49
N ARG A 501 -12.78 14.55 28.80
CA ARG A 501 -11.50 14.28 29.48
C ARG A 501 -10.73 13.11 28.86
N ALA A 502 -11.43 12.04 28.47
CA ALA A 502 -10.81 10.86 27.84
C ALA A 502 -10.11 11.18 26.50
N THR A 503 -10.51 12.24 25.81
CA THR A 503 -9.95 12.66 24.50
C THR A 503 -8.98 13.83 24.60
N ALA A 504 -8.61 14.23 25.82
CA ALA A 504 -7.77 15.39 26.09
C ALA A 504 -6.37 14.95 26.54
N PRO A 505 -5.43 14.65 25.62
CA PRO A 505 -4.08 14.25 25.99
C PRO A 505 -3.41 15.28 26.90
N PHE A 506 -2.64 14.79 27.88
CA PHE A 506 -1.92 15.59 28.88
C PHE A 506 -2.78 16.42 29.85
N LEU A 507 -4.11 16.32 29.82
CA LEU A 507 -4.99 17.13 30.67
C LEU A 507 -4.67 16.98 32.17
N GLU A 508 -4.50 15.74 32.64
CA GLU A 508 -4.16 15.48 34.05
C GLU A 508 -2.81 16.10 34.42
N THR A 509 -1.79 15.94 33.56
CA THR A 509 -0.46 16.55 33.77
C THR A 509 -0.53 18.07 33.82
N LEU A 510 -1.37 18.70 32.99
CA LEU A 510 -1.55 20.16 32.97
C LEU A 510 -2.29 20.66 34.22
N GLU A 511 -3.30 19.93 34.69
CA GLU A 511 -4.08 20.27 35.91
C GLU A 511 -3.27 20.09 37.19
N SER A 512 -2.37 19.10 37.25
CA SER A 512 -1.51 18.87 38.42
C SER A 512 -0.16 19.61 38.35
N GLY A 513 0.14 20.22 37.20
CA GLY A 513 1.46 20.75 36.87
C GLY A 513 1.64 22.25 37.15
N PRO A 514 2.80 22.81 36.81
CA PRO A 514 3.13 24.23 37.03
C PRO A 514 2.24 25.19 36.20
N LEU A 515 1.60 24.69 35.15
CA LEU A 515 0.74 25.47 34.25
C LEU A 515 -0.72 25.56 34.74
N ALA A 516 -1.08 24.87 35.82
CA ALA A 516 -2.46 24.75 36.29
C ALA A 516 -3.11 26.11 36.58
N ALA A 517 -2.34 27.08 37.10
CA ALA A 517 -2.84 28.41 37.41
C ALA A 517 -3.22 29.24 36.17
N ASN A 518 -2.67 28.89 35.00
CA ASN A 518 -2.92 29.57 33.72
C ASN A 518 -3.84 28.74 32.81
N LEU A 519 -4.30 27.57 33.24
CA LEU A 519 -5.07 26.63 32.43
C LEU A 519 -6.58 26.88 32.56
N HIS A 520 -7.25 27.02 31.42
CA HIS A 520 -8.70 27.11 31.28
C HIS A 520 -9.19 25.96 30.40
N VAL A 521 -9.94 25.02 31.00
CA VAL A 521 -10.39 23.80 30.30
C VAL A 521 -11.82 23.98 29.79
N HIS A 522 -12.05 23.63 28.53
CA HIS A 522 -13.35 23.70 27.86
C HIS A 522 -13.73 22.32 27.31
N LEU A 523 -14.62 21.62 27.99
CA LEU A 523 -15.08 20.28 27.60
C LEU A 523 -16.47 20.36 26.98
N ALA A 524 -16.63 19.85 25.75
CA ALA A 524 -17.91 19.86 25.05
C ALA A 524 -18.92 18.81 25.58
N SER A 525 -18.47 17.89 26.44
CA SER A 525 -19.26 16.84 27.10
C SER A 525 -18.79 16.66 28.55
N GLY A 526 -19.62 16.03 29.38
CA GLY A 526 -19.36 15.79 30.81
C GLY A 526 -20.39 16.46 31.71
N GLU A 527 -20.08 16.58 33.01
CA GLU A 527 -21.02 17.07 34.03
C GLU A 527 -21.41 18.54 33.83
N ASN A 528 -20.51 19.38 33.32
CA ASN A 528 -20.75 20.79 33.01
C ASN A 528 -20.14 21.16 31.65
N PRO A 529 -20.85 20.87 30.53
CA PRO A 529 -20.31 21.12 29.20
C PRO A 529 -20.15 22.63 28.97
N HIS A 530 -18.96 23.04 28.58
CA HIS A 530 -18.61 24.43 28.33
C HIS A 530 -17.69 24.52 27.11
N ARG A 531 -18.06 25.38 26.15
CA ARG A 531 -17.29 25.60 24.93
C ARG A 531 -16.44 26.87 25.05
N PHE A 532 -15.31 26.88 24.37
CA PHE A 532 -14.48 28.07 24.27
C PHE A 532 -15.21 29.17 23.47
N ASP A 533 -15.34 30.35 24.06
CA ASP A 533 -15.87 31.54 23.40
C ASP A 533 -14.71 32.41 22.93
N ALA A 534 -14.38 32.30 21.64
CA ALA A 534 -13.28 33.04 21.04
C ALA A 534 -13.52 34.56 21.10
N LEU A 535 -14.74 35.03 20.86
CA LEU A 535 -15.02 36.46 20.80
C LEU A 535 -14.91 37.08 22.20
N ALA A 536 -15.53 36.47 23.21
CA ALA A 536 -15.46 36.97 24.58
C ALA A 536 -14.02 36.93 25.12
N THR A 537 -13.27 35.86 24.84
CA THR A 537 -11.89 35.71 25.31
C THR A 537 -10.98 36.76 24.67
N LEU A 538 -11.05 36.94 23.35
CA LEU A 538 -10.21 37.93 22.67
C LEU A 538 -10.63 39.37 23.02
N ALA A 539 -11.91 39.63 23.25
CA ALA A 539 -12.38 40.96 23.67
C ALA A 539 -11.89 41.36 25.06
N ALA A 540 -11.68 40.37 25.95
CA ALA A 540 -11.17 40.58 27.30
C ALA A 540 -9.63 40.67 27.39
N ALA A 541 -8.92 40.36 26.31
CA ALA A 541 -7.47 40.29 26.32
C ALA A 541 -6.83 41.70 26.41
N PRO A 542 -5.72 41.85 27.17
CA PRO A 542 -5.02 43.14 27.25
C PRO A 542 -4.52 43.64 25.87
N PRO A 543 -4.38 44.96 25.68
CA PRO A 543 -3.79 45.52 24.47
C PRO A 543 -2.38 44.97 24.20
N GLY A 544 -2.08 44.67 22.93
CA GLY A 544 -0.80 44.10 22.54
C GLY A 544 -0.70 42.57 22.68
N THR A 545 -1.79 41.89 23.06
CA THR A 545 -1.84 40.42 23.13
C THR A 545 -1.53 39.77 21.79
N HIS A 546 -0.75 38.69 21.83
CA HIS A 546 -0.60 37.74 20.72
C HIS A 546 -1.44 36.50 21.01
N VAL A 547 -2.12 35.95 20.00
CA VAL A 547 -2.86 34.69 20.10
C VAL A 547 -2.21 33.63 19.22
N TYR A 548 -1.98 32.45 19.82
CA TYR A 548 -1.49 31.25 19.15
C TYR A 548 -2.58 30.19 19.22
N VAL A 549 -3.06 29.72 18.07
CA VAL A 549 -4.11 28.70 18.01
C VAL A 549 -3.70 27.49 17.18
N CYS A 550 -3.90 26.29 17.75
CA CYS A 550 -3.70 25.03 17.06
C CYS A 550 -4.82 24.03 17.45
N GLY A 551 -5.43 23.38 16.47
CA GLY A 551 -6.55 22.46 16.67
C GLY A 551 -7.41 22.29 15.41
N PRO A 552 -8.65 21.77 15.53
CA PRO A 552 -9.55 21.62 14.38
C PRO A 552 -9.81 22.96 13.67
N SER A 553 -9.98 22.94 12.34
CA SER A 553 -10.17 24.16 11.53
C SER A 553 -11.24 25.10 12.09
N ARG A 554 -12.38 24.56 12.53
CA ARG A 554 -13.47 25.35 13.14
C ARG A 554 -13.03 26.20 14.33
N LEU A 555 -12.12 25.69 15.17
CA LEU A 555 -11.58 26.45 16.31
C LEU A 555 -10.63 27.55 15.83
N GLN A 556 -9.72 27.22 14.90
CA GLN A 556 -8.76 28.19 14.37
C GLN A 556 -9.47 29.33 13.62
N ASP A 557 -10.49 29.00 12.84
CA ASP A 557 -11.27 29.96 12.07
C ASP A 557 -12.11 30.84 13.01
N ALA A 558 -12.70 30.27 14.06
CA ALA A 558 -13.41 31.06 15.08
C ALA A 558 -12.51 32.08 15.79
N VAL A 559 -11.25 31.72 16.11
CA VAL A 559 -10.27 32.65 16.70
C VAL A 559 -9.88 33.73 15.69
N ALA A 560 -9.59 33.36 14.44
CA ALA A 560 -9.22 34.32 13.41
C ALA A 560 -10.35 35.31 13.08
N ASP A 561 -11.58 34.82 12.98
CA ASP A 561 -12.77 35.64 12.72
C ASP A 561 -13.06 36.58 13.90
N ALA A 562 -12.91 36.10 15.13
CA ALA A 562 -13.05 36.92 16.33
C ALA A 562 -12.00 38.04 16.36
N ALA A 563 -10.73 37.71 16.10
CA ALA A 563 -9.65 38.69 16.03
C ALA A 563 -9.90 39.76 14.95
N ALA A 564 -10.32 39.33 13.75
CA ALA A 564 -10.65 40.23 12.66
C ALA A 564 -11.83 41.17 13.01
N ARG A 565 -12.90 40.63 13.61
CA ARG A 565 -14.06 41.43 14.08
C ARG A 565 -13.69 42.46 15.14
N LEU A 566 -12.72 42.13 15.98
CA LEU A 566 -12.20 43.03 17.01
C LEU A 566 -11.10 43.97 16.50
N GLY A 567 -10.75 43.91 15.21
CA GLY A 567 -9.76 44.78 14.58
C GLY A 567 -8.32 44.51 15.03
N TRP A 568 -8.00 43.27 15.43
CA TRP A 568 -6.64 42.89 15.80
C TRP A 568 -5.71 42.94 14.58
N ASP A 569 -4.46 43.32 14.83
CA ASP A 569 -3.40 43.23 13.83
C ASP A 569 -3.19 41.75 13.45
N PRO A 570 -3.29 41.37 12.16
CA PRO A 570 -3.06 40.01 11.71
C PRO A 570 -1.70 39.43 12.10
N ALA A 571 -0.67 40.27 12.28
CA ALA A 571 0.66 39.84 12.74
C ALA A 571 0.67 39.28 14.18
N ARG A 572 -0.41 39.47 14.94
CA ARG A 572 -0.59 38.96 16.31
C ARG A 572 -1.43 37.69 16.37
N VAL A 573 -1.88 37.17 15.23
CA VAL A 573 -2.73 35.98 15.13
C VAL A 573 -1.96 34.86 14.46
N HIS A 574 -1.41 33.97 15.28
CA HIS A 574 -0.54 32.88 14.85
C HIS A 574 -1.33 31.57 14.79
N ARG A 575 -1.15 30.79 13.72
CA ARG A 575 -1.91 29.54 13.50
C ARG A 575 -1.01 28.41 12.99
N GLU A 576 -1.22 27.20 13.49
CA GLU A 576 -0.64 25.97 12.93
C GLU A 576 -1.75 24.98 12.56
N ARG A 577 -1.74 24.50 11.30
CA ARG A 577 -2.73 23.56 10.75
C ARG A 577 -2.09 22.19 10.55
N PHE A 578 -2.68 21.15 11.15
CA PHE A 578 -2.27 19.75 10.92
C PHE A 578 -2.93 19.12 9.70
N THR A 579 -4.08 19.67 9.27
CA THR A 579 -4.84 19.20 8.11
C THR A 579 -5.41 20.39 7.34
N ALA A 580 -5.55 20.25 6.03
CA ALA A 580 -6.28 21.18 5.18
C ALA A 580 -7.09 20.44 4.12
N ASP A 581 -8.31 20.94 3.87
CA ASP A 581 -9.12 20.54 2.72
C ASP A 581 -8.65 21.36 1.52
N VAL A 582 -7.69 20.83 0.78
CA VAL A 582 -7.21 21.44 -0.46
C VAL A 582 -7.87 20.75 -1.63
N ASP A 583 -8.59 21.50 -2.45
CA ASP A 583 -9.10 20.98 -3.72
C ASP A 583 -7.92 20.65 -4.63
N ARG A 584 -7.80 19.38 -5.02
CA ARG A 584 -6.72 18.90 -5.90
C ARG A 584 -7.14 18.84 -7.37
N LYS A 585 -8.41 19.13 -7.66
CA LYS A 585 -9.00 19.00 -9.00
C LYS A 585 -8.74 20.23 -9.85
N GLY A 586 -8.38 20.06 -11.10
CA GLY A 586 -8.23 21.19 -12.02
C GLY A 586 -8.18 20.74 -13.46
N GLU A 587 -7.92 21.64 -14.38
CA GLU A 587 -7.76 21.25 -15.78
C GLU A 587 -6.43 20.49 -15.99
N PRO A 588 -6.33 19.65 -17.04
CA PRO A 588 -5.09 18.97 -17.37
C PRO A 588 -3.98 19.94 -17.83
N PHE A 589 -2.74 19.60 -17.51
CA PHE A 589 -1.55 20.34 -17.95
C PHE A 589 -0.35 19.41 -18.06
N THR A 590 0.73 19.84 -18.69
CA THR A 590 1.95 19.05 -18.82
C THR A 590 2.95 19.42 -17.72
N VAL A 591 3.56 18.42 -17.08
CA VAL A 591 4.70 18.61 -16.18
C VAL A 591 5.96 17.99 -16.75
N VAL A 592 7.09 18.68 -16.59
CA VAL A 592 8.43 18.19 -16.96
C VAL A 592 9.31 18.19 -15.71
N ALA A 593 9.82 17.02 -15.33
CA ALA A 593 10.85 16.86 -14.32
C ALA A 593 12.23 16.97 -14.99
N ALA A 594 12.85 18.14 -14.87
CA ALA A 594 14.01 18.53 -15.68
C ALA A 594 15.26 17.67 -15.44
N ARG A 595 15.45 17.12 -14.24
CA ARG A 595 16.66 16.34 -13.92
C ARG A 595 16.57 14.91 -14.43
N SER A 596 15.37 14.34 -14.38
CA SER A 596 15.09 12.99 -14.87
C SER A 596 14.72 12.94 -16.36
N GLY A 597 14.40 14.08 -16.97
CA GLY A 597 13.91 14.16 -18.35
C GLY A 597 12.50 13.61 -18.53
N VAL A 598 11.77 13.35 -17.43
CA VAL A 598 10.42 12.79 -17.46
C VAL A 598 9.41 13.89 -17.79
N THR A 599 8.66 13.66 -18.86
CA THR A 599 7.50 14.49 -19.23
C THR A 599 6.22 13.69 -19.04
N ALA A 600 5.22 14.30 -18.41
CA ALA A 600 3.95 13.66 -18.12
C ALA A 600 2.78 14.64 -18.20
N GLU A 601 1.62 14.16 -18.63
CA GLU A 601 0.37 14.89 -18.47
C GLU A 601 -0.18 14.67 -17.07
N VAL A 602 -0.56 15.74 -16.38
CA VAL A 602 -1.22 15.70 -15.08
C VAL A 602 -2.74 15.83 -15.31
N PRO A 603 -3.51 14.74 -15.18
CA PRO A 603 -4.94 14.78 -15.42
C PRO A 603 -5.69 15.52 -14.31
N SER A 604 -6.98 15.77 -14.53
CA SER A 604 -7.79 16.61 -13.64
C SER A 604 -7.91 16.13 -12.21
N GLU A 605 -7.88 14.82 -11.97
CA GLU A 605 -8.16 14.21 -10.67
C GLU A 605 -6.88 13.80 -9.92
N ARG A 606 -5.69 14.12 -10.45
CA ARG A 606 -4.41 13.68 -9.89
C ARG A 606 -3.47 14.84 -9.63
N SER A 607 -2.62 14.67 -8.63
CA SER A 607 -1.55 15.62 -8.28
C SER A 607 -0.30 15.41 -9.14
N ILE A 608 0.55 16.43 -9.23
CA ILE A 608 1.86 16.34 -9.88
C ILE A 608 2.69 15.21 -9.26
N ALA A 609 2.69 15.12 -7.93
CA ALA A 609 3.49 14.16 -7.20
C ALA A 609 3.13 12.70 -7.54
N GLN A 610 1.83 12.39 -7.65
CA GLN A 610 1.36 11.05 -8.04
C GLN A 610 1.77 10.68 -9.47
N VAL A 611 1.67 11.63 -10.40
CA VAL A 611 2.00 11.42 -11.81
C VAL A 611 3.50 11.23 -12.03
N LEU A 612 4.32 12.00 -11.31
CA LEU A 612 5.77 11.88 -11.36
C LEU A 612 6.28 10.61 -10.68
N ALA A 613 5.69 10.21 -9.55
CA ALA A 613 6.04 8.97 -8.85
C ALA A 613 5.82 7.71 -9.71
N GLU A 614 4.71 7.63 -10.45
CA GLU A 614 4.45 6.52 -11.38
C GLU A 614 5.48 6.39 -12.51
N ARG A 615 6.23 7.45 -12.77
CA ARG A 615 7.28 7.49 -13.78
C ARG A 615 8.68 7.44 -13.16
N GLY A 616 8.78 7.04 -11.90
CA GLY A 616 10.05 6.84 -11.20
C GLY A 616 10.73 8.13 -10.70
N VAL A 617 10.01 9.27 -10.68
CA VAL A 617 10.54 10.52 -10.12
C VAL A 617 10.05 10.67 -8.68
N GLU A 618 10.93 10.39 -7.73
CA GLU A 618 10.61 10.46 -6.31
C GLU A 618 10.77 11.88 -5.78
N ILE A 619 9.66 12.47 -5.33
CA ILE A 619 9.63 13.70 -4.55
C ILE A 619 9.16 13.33 -3.14
N PRO A 620 9.86 13.76 -2.07
CA PRO A 620 9.42 13.49 -0.70
C PRO A 620 8.02 14.05 -0.43
N ILE A 621 7.12 13.24 0.14
CA ILE A 621 5.75 13.65 0.49
C ILE A 621 5.46 13.28 1.94
N SER A 622 4.70 14.13 2.63
CA SER A 622 4.25 13.88 4.01
C SER A 622 2.73 14.09 4.16
N CYS A 623 2.25 15.34 4.27
CA CYS A 623 0.82 15.57 4.56
C CYS A 623 -0.10 15.33 3.35
N GLU A 624 0.39 15.48 2.12
CA GLU A 624 -0.39 15.60 0.88
C GLU A 624 -1.47 16.70 0.86
N GLN A 625 -1.58 17.51 1.90
CA GLN A 625 -2.63 18.51 2.08
C GLN A 625 -2.07 19.93 1.96
N GLY A 626 -0.86 20.11 1.42
CA GLY A 626 -0.28 21.45 1.24
C GLY A 626 0.02 22.20 2.53
N VAL A 627 0.17 21.53 3.68
CA VAL A 627 0.45 22.19 4.98
C VAL A 627 1.89 21.97 5.48
N CYS A 628 2.53 20.87 5.08
CA CYS A 628 3.80 20.42 5.69
C CYS A 628 5.08 20.94 5.02
N GLY A 629 5.01 21.38 3.76
CA GLY A 629 6.18 21.79 2.98
C GLY A 629 7.13 20.67 2.51
N THR A 630 6.97 19.40 2.92
CA THR A 630 7.88 18.29 2.53
C THR A 630 8.02 18.12 1.02
N CYS A 631 6.92 18.31 0.27
CA CYS A 631 6.89 18.18 -1.19
C CYS A 631 7.21 19.48 -1.94
N VAL A 632 7.86 20.46 -1.30
CA VAL A 632 8.25 21.69 -1.99
C VAL A 632 9.31 21.37 -3.03
N THR A 633 9.04 21.74 -4.27
CA THR A 633 9.91 21.54 -5.44
C THR A 633 10.17 22.88 -6.11
N ARG A 634 11.39 23.10 -6.60
CA ARG A 634 11.74 24.33 -7.30
C ARG A 634 11.13 24.33 -8.70
N VAL A 635 10.53 25.46 -9.08
CA VAL A 635 9.99 25.71 -10.42
C VAL A 635 11.10 26.30 -11.28
N VAL A 636 11.30 25.71 -12.46
CA VAL A 636 12.27 26.18 -13.47
C VAL A 636 11.59 27.14 -14.45
N SER A 637 10.39 26.80 -14.92
CA SER A 637 9.55 27.65 -15.77
C SER A 637 8.08 27.20 -15.76
N GLY A 638 7.16 28.08 -16.18
CA GLY A 638 5.70 27.84 -16.17
C GLY A 638 5.01 28.49 -14.97
N GLU A 639 3.69 28.70 -15.05
CA GLU A 639 2.89 29.33 -14.00
C GLU A 639 2.26 28.29 -13.04
N VAL A 640 2.35 28.56 -11.74
CA VAL A 640 1.79 27.71 -10.68
C VAL A 640 0.42 28.22 -10.23
N ASP A 641 -0.53 27.29 -10.18
CA ASP A 641 -1.79 27.43 -9.44
C ASP A 641 -1.56 26.95 -8.00
N HIS A 642 -1.23 27.89 -7.12
CA HIS A 642 -0.90 27.62 -5.71
C HIS A 642 -2.14 27.27 -4.90
N ARG A 643 -2.15 26.07 -4.34
CA ARG A 643 -3.27 25.59 -3.50
C ARG A 643 -2.87 25.24 -2.08
N ASP A 644 -1.59 25.37 -1.77
CA ASP A 644 -1.08 25.12 -0.43
C ASP A 644 -1.32 26.29 0.53
N LEU A 645 -1.25 25.93 1.82
CA LEU A 645 -1.28 26.84 2.95
C LEU A 645 0.10 26.96 3.60
N PHE A 646 1.15 26.45 2.94
CA PHE A 646 2.52 26.43 3.46
C PHE A 646 3.30 27.68 3.02
N LEU A 647 3.29 28.00 1.72
CA LEU A 647 3.95 29.18 1.19
C LEU A 647 3.14 30.43 1.54
N ASN A 648 3.84 31.48 1.95
CA ASN A 648 3.19 32.78 2.16
C ASN A 648 2.93 33.49 0.81
N GLU A 649 2.14 34.55 0.83
CA GLU A 649 1.76 35.26 -0.40
C GLU A 649 2.96 35.87 -1.14
N ALA A 650 3.98 36.36 -0.42
CA ALA A 650 5.19 36.88 -1.06
C ALA A 650 5.97 35.77 -1.77
N GLU A 651 6.07 34.57 -1.16
CA GLU A 651 6.70 33.39 -1.76
C GLU A 651 5.92 32.89 -2.99
N LYS A 652 4.58 32.83 -2.92
CA LYS A 652 3.73 32.44 -4.05
C LYS A 652 3.88 33.38 -5.24
N VAL A 653 3.96 34.69 -4.99
CA VAL A 653 4.17 35.70 -6.05
C VAL A 653 5.48 35.48 -6.81
N THR A 654 6.53 34.95 -6.16
CA THR A 654 7.80 34.66 -6.86
C THR A 654 7.68 33.54 -7.89
N ASN A 655 6.68 32.66 -7.75
CA ASN A 655 6.46 31.49 -8.61
C ASN A 655 7.70 30.57 -8.74
N SER A 656 8.61 30.62 -7.75
CA SER A 656 9.90 29.91 -7.78
C SER A 656 9.86 28.52 -7.16
N ARG A 657 8.77 28.19 -6.45
CA ARG A 657 8.57 26.95 -5.70
C ARG A 657 7.12 26.49 -5.82
N ILE A 658 6.89 25.19 -5.73
CA ILE A 658 5.55 24.58 -5.76
C ILE A 658 5.47 23.43 -4.76
N THR A 659 4.29 23.23 -4.18
CA THR A 659 3.94 22.06 -3.38
C THR A 659 3.25 21.00 -4.26
N VAL A 660 4.01 20.02 -4.76
CA VAL A 660 3.53 19.11 -5.82
C VAL A 660 2.39 18.16 -5.43
N CYS A 661 2.09 18.04 -4.13
CA CYS A 661 1.01 17.18 -3.63
C CYS A 661 -0.41 17.76 -3.81
N CYS A 662 -0.53 19.08 -4.01
CA CYS A 662 -1.83 19.75 -4.08
C CYS A 662 -1.89 20.91 -5.09
N SER A 663 -0.79 21.63 -5.31
CA SER A 663 -0.73 22.72 -6.28
C SER A 663 -0.64 22.18 -7.72
N ARG A 664 -1.07 22.98 -8.69
CA ARG A 664 -1.18 22.59 -10.12
C ARG A 664 -0.42 23.56 -11.03
N GLY A 665 -0.32 23.22 -12.31
CA GLY A 665 0.05 24.15 -13.37
C GLY A 665 -1.21 24.70 -14.05
N ARG A 666 -1.06 25.81 -14.80
CA ARG A 666 -2.17 26.33 -15.60
C ARG A 666 -2.57 25.39 -16.73
N ALA A 667 -3.87 25.35 -17.01
CA ALA A 667 -4.47 24.53 -18.04
C ALA A 667 -3.79 24.68 -19.40
N GLY A 668 -3.49 23.55 -20.04
CA GLY A 668 -2.87 23.51 -21.37
C GLY A 668 -1.44 24.05 -21.44
N GLN A 669 -0.83 24.45 -20.31
CA GLN A 669 0.55 24.90 -20.26
C GLN A 669 1.51 23.77 -19.82
N THR A 670 2.81 24.02 -19.99
CA THR A 670 3.87 23.16 -19.47
C THR A 670 4.50 23.80 -18.24
N LEU A 671 4.55 23.06 -17.14
CA LEU A 671 5.24 23.42 -15.91
C LEU A 671 6.53 22.60 -15.81
N VAL A 672 7.69 23.26 -15.72
CA VAL A 672 9.00 22.61 -15.62
C VAL A 672 9.49 22.71 -14.17
N LEU A 673 9.80 21.57 -13.58
CA LEU A 673 10.26 21.43 -12.19
C LEU A 673 11.69 20.93 -12.14
N ASP A 674 12.44 21.37 -11.14
CA ASP A 674 13.79 20.86 -10.84
C ASP A 674 13.72 19.55 -10.05
N ALA A 675 13.04 18.57 -10.64
CA ALA A 675 12.80 17.24 -10.09
C ALA A 675 13.47 16.16 -10.95
#